data_AF-A0A0M0K3E9-F1
#
_entry.id   AF-A0A0M0K3E9-F1
#
_cell.length_a   1.000
_cell.length_b   1.000
_cell.length_c   1.000
_cell.angle_alpha   90.00
_cell.angle_beta   90.00
_cell.angle_gamma   90.00
#
_symmetry.space_group_name_H-M   'P 1'
#
loop_
_entity.id
_entity.type
_entity.pdbx_description
1 polymer ?
#
loop_
_entity_poly.entity_id
_entity_poly.type
_entity_poly.pdbx_seq_one_letter_code
_entity_poly.pdbx_strand_id
1 'polypeptide(L)'
;MVSQSNHGPLRDLAIVDPTFNSGPQYLEVLAKLSGYRGKLSLQCRLEMISDDLVHAVLDLSRTANVVLEFGVQTIHKNEQRLIERPSNQKSIEKWLAILNAHGVPYELSFIYGLPEQTLDSFRRTLEWAEHKCSNHASSRAVARFWPLMLLRGTQLHKRRSELGLVTTEALQVDISGRVGSSIPHVIASHTFTFDDWLVMNQEAERVNKMMVLSTSTGLAGPCDGSLKGALWCDQSRSFKQRAADIVANLTIEEKSGLFVNQASAVPRLELPAYNWWSEALHGVARDGLATSFPQICGAATSLNRSLWFAMGETTGIEARGKNNDRSRTSIYQGLTMWAPNVNIFRDPRWGRGEETPGEDPTINGEYAVSFVSGMQGPPSGKYVRAAACLKHYAAYNEETGRLSFPAVVTAQDMEDTFLPAFEAGVERGHAVGIMCSYNAETYGYGLLGPGSTAQHGAIPSCANKYLMNDLARDTWGFDGYITSDCGAVSGVANDHGYSHTPAETAMATLGAGMDTECGSYLGAKTMALLLQNNASVAKLADAALTRLFDVQMRLGFFDPRDQVPWGRFGPEVVDTPAHRALAREASDQSLVLLKNTGGTLPFSKTTKPVAVVGRNALATTNMLGNYYGTPPFLISPCDGVSASSGVKALCSDGTDGGASTVSAIKAGAVGAVVLVVGLTSEGQEPADEAEGKDRTSLLLPLKQDDLIATVAMVAKEYKLPVALVVMSGGPVDVSDAKGNEAVGAIMWCGYPGQAGGAAIADALFGVTNPSGKLTMTWYPEQFVQEVSLTDMGMRPNASTGNPGRSHRFYTGVPVFAFGEGLSYTSFAVPPPEVALSPGALDTARSEGAAVTRGRSAVVGHIEVRVTNTGARYGAYGVLLFVAPPAPIMARGAPRQSVLDFGKVALAPGTSQTLRFEVKAKDLTHADPRGTRVAPTGEWRFWVGTAADGAKVDANVTRVLLTSALRVEVQP
;
A
#
# COMPACT_ATOMS: atom_id res chain seq x y z
N MET A 1 29.50 -3.73 12.92
CA MET A 1 28.59 -2.88 13.73
C MET A 1 27.94 -3.72 14.83
N VAL A 2 28.70 -4.13 15.85
CA VAL A 2 28.15 -4.67 17.10
C VAL A 2 28.97 -4.07 18.24
N SER A 3 28.79 -2.78 18.48
CA SER A 3 29.13 -2.20 19.78
C SER A 3 28.24 -1.00 20.04
N GLN A 4 27.43 -1.15 21.09
CA GLN A 4 26.67 -0.12 21.80
C GLN A 4 25.44 0.45 21.08
N SER A 5 24.30 -0.23 21.25
CA SER A 5 22.98 0.40 21.21
C SER A 5 22.33 0.29 22.60
N ASN A 6 21.79 1.41 23.11
CA ASN A 6 21.11 1.53 24.42
C ASN A 6 19.77 0.78 24.53
N HIS A 7 19.54 -0.26 23.72
CA HIS A 7 18.25 -0.94 23.55
C HIS A 7 18.35 -2.44 23.88
N GLY A 8 18.69 -2.78 25.14
CA GLY A 8 18.66 -4.16 25.64
C GLY A 8 19.56 -5.17 24.88
N PRO A 9 19.59 -6.44 25.30
CA PRO A 9 20.33 -7.47 24.57
C PRO A 9 19.62 -7.81 23.25
N LEU A 10 20.32 -7.66 22.12
CA LEU A 10 19.90 -8.11 20.77
C LEU A 10 19.47 -9.58 20.81
N ARG A 11 18.18 -9.84 20.60
CA ARG A 11 17.58 -11.19 20.69
C ARG A 11 17.73 -12.02 19.41
N ASP A 12 17.70 -11.38 18.25
CA ASP A 12 17.86 -12.01 16.93
C ASP A 12 18.85 -11.23 16.05
N LEU A 13 19.72 -11.92 15.33
CA LEU A 13 20.70 -11.35 14.40
C LEU A 13 20.69 -12.17 13.09
N ALA A 14 20.62 -11.51 11.93
CA ALA A 14 20.63 -12.17 10.64
C ALA A 14 21.74 -11.62 9.74
N ILE A 15 22.56 -12.50 9.16
CA ILE A 15 23.54 -12.16 8.13
C ILE A 15 22.93 -12.57 6.79
N VAL A 16 22.42 -11.56 6.06
CA VAL A 16 21.64 -11.73 4.83
C VAL A 16 22.49 -11.37 3.60
N ASP A 17 23.70 -11.92 3.56
CA ASP A 17 24.56 -11.88 2.40
C ASP A 17 24.65 -13.31 1.84
N PRO A 18 24.00 -13.63 0.71
CA PRO A 18 24.08 -14.97 0.12
C PRO A 18 25.50 -15.29 -0.41
N THR A 19 26.41 -14.33 -0.39
CA THR A 19 27.85 -14.50 -0.64
C THR A 19 28.69 -14.42 0.62
N PHE A 20 28.07 -14.44 1.81
CA PHE A 20 28.75 -14.31 3.10
C PHE A 20 30.03 -15.15 3.20
N ASN A 21 29.97 -16.39 2.71
CA ASN A 21 31.09 -17.33 2.73
C ASN A 21 31.98 -17.31 1.48
N SER A 22 31.96 -16.25 0.66
CA SER A 22 32.73 -16.16 -0.60
C SER A 22 34.15 -15.65 -0.45
N GLY A 23 34.50 -15.05 0.69
CA GLY A 23 35.84 -14.52 0.96
C GLY A 23 36.32 -14.87 2.37
N PRO A 24 37.63 -14.91 2.64
CA PRO A 24 38.20 -15.47 3.88
C PRO A 24 37.75 -14.75 5.18
N GLN A 25 37.18 -13.56 5.06
CA GLN A 25 36.74 -12.71 6.17
C GLN A 25 35.54 -13.27 6.95
N TYR A 26 34.79 -14.23 6.39
CA TYR A 26 33.61 -14.79 7.06
C TYR A 26 33.98 -15.48 8.39
N LEU A 27 35.15 -16.12 8.48
CA LEU A 27 35.61 -16.75 9.71
C LEU A 27 35.86 -15.73 10.83
N GLU A 28 36.38 -14.54 10.50
CA GLU A 28 36.56 -13.47 11.48
C GLU A 28 35.21 -12.92 11.97
N VAL A 29 34.21 -12.86 11.08
CA VAL A 29 32.84 -12.47 11.45
C VAL A 29 32.23 -13.50 12.39
N LEU A 30 32.32 -14.79 12.06
CA LEU A 30 31.80 -15.87 12.91
C LEU A 30 32.52 -15.92 14.27
N ALA A 31 33.83 -15.70 14.31
CA ALA A 31 34.60 -15.64 15.56
C ALA A 31 34.11 -14.52 16.48
N LYS A 32 33.80 -13.33 15.92
CA LYS A 32 33.22 -12.21 16.69
C LYS A 32 31.81 -12.51 17.23
N LEU A 33 31.11 -13.47 16.65
CA LEU A 33 29.76 -13.88 17.06
C LEU A 33 29.74 -15.00 18.10
N SER A 34 30.88 -15.58 18.47
CA SER A 34 30.99 -16.65 19.48
C SER A 34 30.45 -16.26 20.88
N GLY A 35 30.40 -14.95 21.18
CA GLY A 35 29.80 -14.41 22.40
C GLY A 35 28.28 -14.20 22.34
N TYR A 36 27.66 -14.36 21.16
CA TYR A 36 26.24 -14.14 20.97
C TYR A 36 25.42 -15.26 21.64
N ARG A 37 24.24 -14.91 22.16
CA ARG A 37 23.35 -15.83 22.91
C ARG A 37 21.90 -15.83 22.39
N GLY A 38 21.61 -15.04 21.35
CA GLY A 38 20.29 -14.96 20.71
C GLY A 38 20.14 -15.91 19.51
N LYS A 39 19.13 -15.68 18.66
CA LYS A 39 18.97 -16.40 17.39
C LYS A 39 19.87 -15.81 16.32
N LEU A 40 20.65 -16.64 15.64
CA LEU A 40 21.53 -16.23 14.55
C LEU A 40 21.09 -16.86 13.24
N SER A 41 20.64 -16.07 12.26
CA SER A 41 20.35 -16.57 10.91
C SER A 41 21.52 -16.29 9.99
N LEU A 42 22.03 -17.29 9.28
CA LEU A 42 23.16 -17.15 8.36
C LEU A 42 22.75 -17.64 6.97
N GLN A 43 22.66 -16.72 6.02
CA GLN A 43 22.48 -17.09 4.61
C GLN A 43 23.83 -17.48 4.01
N CYS A 44 23.95 -18.70 3.53
CA CYS A 44 25.20 -19.28 3.04
C CYS A 44 25.05 -19.77 1.61
N ARG A 45 26.11 -19.58 0.82
CA ARG A 45 26.22 -20.25 -0.48
C ARG A 45 26.66 -21.68 -0.27
N LEU A 46 25.75 -22.61 -0.50
CA LEU A 46 25.95 -24.03 -0.24
C LEU A 46 27.13 -24.62 -1.03
N GLU A 47 27.43 -24.08 -2.22
CA GLU A 47 28.52 -24.56 -3.08
C GLU A 47 29.93 -24.19 -2.58
N MET A 48 30.04 -23.24 -1.65
CA MET A 48 31.31 -22.72 -1.14
C MET A 48 31.50 -23.04 0.36
N ILE A 49 30.80 -24.05 0.85
CA ILE A 49 30.96 -24.50 2.24
C ILE A 49 32.26 -25.28 2.35
N SER A 50 33.19 -24.73 3.14
CA SER A 50 34.43 -25.37 3.56
C SER A 50 34.24 -26.13 4.88
N ASP A 51 35.14 -27.08 5.18
CA ASP A 51 35.16 -27.75 6.50
C ASP A 51 35.28 -26.70 7.63
N ASP A 52 36.07 -25.63 7.44
CA ASP A 52 36.25 -24.55 8.42
C ASP A 52 34.95 -23.78 8.73
N LEU A 53 34.13 -23.50 7.70
CA LEU A 53 32.82 -22.86 7.90
C LEU A 53 31.91 -23.73 8.74
N VAL A 54 31.86 -25.03 8.44
CA VAL A 54 31.01 -25.98 9.17
C VAL A 54 31.44 -26.08 10.63
N HIS A 55 32.74 -26.19 10.89
CA HIS A 55 33.26 -26.19 12.26
C HIS A 55 32.92 -24.89 13.01
N ALA A 56 33.10 -23.73 12.38
CA ALA A 56 32.76 -22.45 12.99
C ALA A 56 31.26 -22.32 13.32
N VAL A 57 30.39 -22.77 12.41
CA VAL A 57 28.94 -22.80 12.64
C VAL A 57 28.56 -23.77 13.75
N LEU A 58 29.16 -24.97 13.78
CA LEU A 58 28.92 -25.94 14.83
C LEU A 58 29.32 -25.39 16.20
N ASP A 59 30.46 -24.72 16.30
CA ASP A 59 30.89 -24.07 17.55
C ASP A 59 29.94 -22.94 17.95
N LEU A 60 29.48 -22.12 17.00
CA LEU A 60 28.46 -21.09 17.25
C LEU A 60 27.14 -21.69 17.76
N SER A 61 26.69 -22.79 17.16
CA SER A 61 25.43 -23.47 17.51
C SER A 61 25.39 -24.00 18.94
N ARG A 62 26.55 -24.18 19.59
CA ARG A 62 26.64 -24.56 21.01
C ARG A 62 26.28 -23.40 21.95
N THR A 63 26.33 -22.17 21.44
CA THR A 63 26.17 -20.95 22.24
C THR A 63 25.02 -20.06 21.80
N ALA A 64 24.55 -20.20 20.56
CA ALA A 64 23.47 -19.42 19.96
C ALA A 64 22.51 -20.33 19.19
N ASN A 65 21.25 -19.89 19.02
CA ASN A 65 20.29 -20.62 18.21
C ASN A 65 20.52 -20.30 16.72
N VAL A 66 21.39 -21.08 16.06
CA VAL A 66 21.80 -20.84 14.68
C VAL A 66 20.80 -21.49 13.70
N VAL A 67 20.35 -20.74 12.70
CA VAL A 67 19.60 -21.24 11.54
C VAL A 67 20.41 -20.93 10.29
N LEU A 68 20.64 -21.94 9.45
CA LEU A 68 21.31 -21.76 8.17
C LEU A 68 20.30 -21.71 7.03
N GLU A 69 20.50 -20.82 6.07
CA GLU A 69 19.73 -20.81 4.83
C GLU A 69 20.67 -21.05 3.65
N PHE A 70 20.35 -22.06 2.83
CA PHE A 70 21.17 -22.51 1.73
C PHE A 70 20.46 -22.35 0.40
N GLY A 71 20.97 -21.46 -0.46
CA GLY A 71 20.49 -21.37 -1.84
C GLY A 71 21.02 -22.53 -2.69
N VAL A 72 20.21 -23.55 -2.96
CA VAL A 72 20.55 -24.71 -3.83
C VAL A 72 20.20 -24.44 -5.29
N GLN A 73 19.14 -23.66 -5.52
CA GLN A 73 18.55 -23.39 -6.84
C GLN A 73 17.91 -24.64 -7.48
N THR A 74 18.70 -25.65 -7.85
CA THR A 74 18.29 -26.91 -8.50
C THR A 74 19.40 -27.96 -8.33
N ILE A 75 19.07 -29.26 -8.43
CA ILE A 75 20.07 -30.34 -8.41
C ILE A 75 20.63 -30.70 -9.79
N HIS A 76 20.09 -30.09 -10.86
CA HIS A 76 20.44 -30.43 -12.24
C HIS A 76 21.58 -29.55 -12.79
N LYS A 77 22.68 -30.19 -13.22
CA LYS A 77 23.91 -29.50 -13.68
C LYS A 77 23.73 -28.56 -14.88
N ASN A 78 22.82 -28.89 -15.80
CA ASN A 78 22.57 -28.07 -16.98
C ASN A 78 21.86 -26.76 -16.60
N GLU A 79 20.81 -26.86 -15.78
CA GLU A 79 20.10 -25.70 -15.22
C GLU A 79 21.04 -24.81 -14.39
N GLN A 80 21.89 -25.41 -13.55
CA GLN A 80 22.92 -24.72 -12.76
C GLN A 80 23.92 -23.94 -13.62
N ARG A 81 24.35 -24.50 -14.76
CA ARG A 81 25.34 -23.87 -15.64
C ARG A 81 24.82 -22.55 -16.20
N LEU A 82 23.56 -22.49 -16.58
CA LEU A 82 22.96 -21.32 -17.23
C LEU A 82 22.70 -20.15 -16.27
N ILE A 83 22.58 -20.43 -14.98
CA ILE A 83 22.53 -19.42 -13.93
C ILE A 83 23.91 -19.18 -13.26
N GLU A 84 24.99 -19.76 -13.81
CA GLU A 84 26.36 -19.63 -13.32
C GLU A 84 26.53 -20.07 -11.84
N ARG A 85 25.78 -21.11 -11.43
CA ARG A 85 25.82 -21.67 -10.07
C ARG A 85 26.05 -23.18 -10.07
N PRO A 86 27.27 -23.65 -10.43
CA PRO A 86 27.59 -25.08 -10.37
C PRO A 86 27.67 -25.56 -8.92
N SER A 87 26.95 -26.63 -8.58
CA SER A 87 27.00 -27.24 -7.25
C SER A 87 27.49 -28.69 -7.26
N ASN A 88 28.08 -29.12 -6.15
CA ASN A 88 28.51 -30.50 -5.95
C ASN A 88 27.58 -31.20 -4.96
N GLN A 89 26.62 -31.97 -5.51
CA GLN A 89 25.62 -32.69 -4.73
C GLN A 89 26.24 -33.61 -3.65
N LYS A 90 27.38 -34.25 -3.90
CA LYS A 90 28.04 -35.11 -2.90
C LYS A 90 28.57 -34.30 -1.71
N SER A 91 29.15 -33.13 -1.98
CA SER A 91 29.60 -32.22 -0.92
C SER A 91 28.41 -31.70 -0.12
N ILE A 92 27.33 -31.33 -0.81
CA ILE A 92 26.08 -30.91 -0.17
C ILE A 92 25.57 -31.99 0.79
N GLU A 93 25.45 -33.23 0.31
CA GLU A 93 24.97 -34.34 1.13
C GLU A 93 25.87 -34.63 2.33
N LYS A 94 27.20 -34.52 2.17
CA LYS A 94 28.17 -34.61 3.28
C LYS A 94 27.85 -33.55 4.35
N TRP A 95 27.59 -32.32 3.96
CA TRP A 95 27.33 -31.22 4.90
C TRP A 95 26.00 -31.35 5.60
N LEU A 96 24.94 -31.66 4.86
CA LEU A 96 23.61 -31.88 5.43
C LEU A 96 23.65 -33.02 6.45
N ALA A 97 24.38 -34.11 6.17
CA ALA A 97 24.57 -35.19 7.14
C ALA A 97 25.26 -34.73 8.43
N ILE A 98 26.28 -33.85 8.34
CA ILE A 98 26.98 -33.31 9.50
C ILE A 98 26.05 -32.40 10.33
N LEU A 99 25.29 -31.51 9.67
CA LEU A 99 24.33 -30.63 10.35
C LEU A 99 23.22 -31.44 11.02
N ASN A 100 22.71 -32.48 10.34
CA ASN A 100 21.69 -33.39 10.89
C ASN A 100 22.19 -34.13 12.14
N ALA A 101 23.43 -34.64 12.10
CA ALA A 101 24.05 -35.34 13.22
C ALA A 101 24.22 -34.45 14.46
N HIS A 102 24.31 -33.13 14.28
CA HIS A 102 24.47 -32.14 15.36
C HIS A 102 23.18 -31.37 15.69
N GLY A 103 22.05 -31.70 15.03
CA GLY A 103 20.76 -31.06 15.28
C GLY A 103 20.69 -29.58 14.89
N VAL A 104 21.54 -29.11 13.97
CA VAL A 104 21.54 -27.72 13.51
C VAL A 104 20.41 -27.49 12.49
N PRO A 105 19.46 -26.58 12.74
CA PRO A 105 18.40 -26.24 11.79
C PRO A 105 18.94 -25.63 10.50
N TYR A 106 18.36 -26.01 9.35
CA TYR A 106 18.65 -25.36 8.08
C TYR A 106 17.46 -25.35 7.12
N GLU A 107 17.49 -24.39 6.21
CA GLU A 107 16.58 -24.25 5.07
C GLU A 107 17.33 -24.47 3.76
N LEU A 108 16.73 -25.21 2.84
CA LEU A 108 17.17 -25.39 1.46
C LEU A 108 16.24 -24.58 0.54
N SER A 109 16.77 -23.53 -0.07
CA SER A 109 16.04 -22.65 -1.00
C SER A 109 16.32 -23.03 -2.46
N PHE A 110 15.25 -23.34 -3.18
CA PHE A 110 15.23 -23.75 -4.59
C PHE A 110 14.51 -22.70 -5.43
N ILE A 111 14.86 -22.64 -6.72
CA ILE A 111 14.20 -21.79 -7.70
C ILE A 111 13.60 -22.66 -8.80
N TYR A 112 12.35 -22.41 -9.15
CA TYR A 112 11.68 -23.05 -10.27
C TYR A 112 11.34 -22.06 -11.40
N GLY A 113 11.18 -22.55 -12.63
CA GLY A 113 11.09 -21.74 -13.83
C GLY A 113 12.45 -21.36 -14.45
N LEU A 114 13.51 -22.15 -14.20
CA LEU A 114 14.85 -21.91 -14.77
C LEU A 114 14.89 -22.16 -16.29
N PRO A 115 15.78 -21.50 -17.06
CA PRO A 115 15.77 -21.51 -18.53
C PRO A 115 15.69 -22.87 -19.25
N GLU A 116 16.31 -23.92 -18.69
CA GLU A 116 16.30 -25.29 -19.23
C GLU A 116 15.56 -26.28 -18.32
N GLN A 117 14.81 -25.79 -17.34
CA GLN A 117 14.08 -26.66 -16.44
C GLN A 117 12.88 -27.28 -17.15
N THR A 118 12.63 -28.55 -16.84
CA THR A 118 11.46 -29.30 -17.29
C THR A 118 10.62 -29.65 -16.07
N LEU A 119 9.35 -30.00 -16.26
CA LEU A 119 8.52 -30.47 -15.16
C LEU A 119 9.13 -31.70 -14.46
N ASP A 120 9.75 -32.60 -15.22
CA ASP A 120 10.44 -33.80 -14.72
C ASP A 120 11.69 -33.45 -13.89
N SER A 121 12.53 -32.50 -14.34
CA SER A 121 13.69 -32.06 -13.57
C SER A 121 13.33 -31.25 -12.32
N PHE A 122 12.26 -30.45 -12.38
CA PHE A 122 11.67 -29.82 -11.20
C PHE A 122 11.19 -30.88 -10.19
N ARG A 123 10.41 -31.88 -10.62
CA ARG A 123 9.90 -32.94 -9.74
C ARG A 123 11.02 -33.74 -9.09
N ARG A 124 12.08 -34.09 -9.81
CA ARG A 124 13.26 -34.74 -9.22
C ARG A 124 13.98 -33.87 -8.19
N THR A 125 14.03 -32.55 -8.42
CA THR A 125 14.56 -31.59 -7.43
C THR A 125 13.68 -31.57 -6.19
N LEU A 126 12.37 -31.55 -6.38
CA LEU A 126 11.36 -31.59 -5.32
C LEU A 126 11.45 -32.87 -4.49
N GLU A 127 11.47 -34.04 -5.13
CA GLU A 127 11.61 -35.35 -4.48
C GLU A 127 12.93 -35.46 -3.71
N TRP A 128 14.03 -34.97 -4.28
CA TRP A 128 15.31 -34.94 -3.58
C TRP A 128 15.24 -34.06 -2.33
N ALA A 129 14.67 -32.86 -2.45
CA ALA A 129 14.52 -31.94 -1.33
C ALA A 129 13.63 -32.54 -0.22
N GLU A 130 12.49 -33.13 -0.60
CA GLU A 130 11.60 -33.83 0.32
C GLU A 130 12.34 -34.98 1.02
N HIS A 131 13.06 -35.82 0.29
CA HIS A 131 13.82 -36.93 0.87
C HIS A 131 14.88 -36.46 1.88
N LYS A 132 15.58 -35.36 1.60
CA LYS A 132 16.61 -34.83 2.52
C LYS A 132 16.01 -34.20 3.78
N CYS A 133 14.87 -33.53 3.66
CA CYS A 133 14.22 -32.87 4.80
C CYS A 133 13.35 -33.83 5.63
N SER A 134 12.83 -34.92 5.05
CA SER A 134 11.88 -35.83 5.74
C SER A 134 12.53 -36.92 6.59
N ASN A 135 13.79 -37.29 6.30
CA ASN A 135 14.42 -38.48 6.89
C ASN A 135 15.11 -38.28 8.25
N HIS A 136 15.09 -37.07 8.82
CA HIS A 136 15.86 -36.75 10.02
C HIS A 136 15.01 -36.01 11.06
N ALA A 137 14.32 -36.78 11.91
CA ALA A 137 13.48 -36.26 13.00
C ALA A 137 14.24 -35.40 14.04
N SER A 138 15.58 -35.49 14.08
CA SER A 138 16.44 -34.70 14.99
C SER A 138 16.82 -33.32 14.45
N SER A 139 16.69 -33.07 13.13
CA SER A 139 17.06 -31.81 12.49
C SER A 139 15.82 -31.09 11.96
N ARG A 140 15.65 -29.82 12.33
CA ARG A 140 14.58 -28.95 11.82
C ARG A 140 14.91 -28.48 10.40
N ALA A 141 14.96 -29.41 9.44
CA ALA A 141 15.30 -29.18 8.04
C ALA A 141 14.05 -28.85 7.21
N VAL A 142 14.13 -27.81 6.37
CA VAL A 142 13.01 -27.35 5.52
C VAL A 142 13.47 -27.10 4.09
N ALA A 143 12.61 -27.41 3.10
CA ALA A 143 12.80 -27.02 1.72
C ALA A 143 11.80 -25.93 1.32
N ARG A 144 12.28 -24.88 0.62
CA ARG A 144 11.45 -23.84 0.03
C ARG A 144 11.70 -23.69 -1.46
N PHE A 145 10.63 -23.49 -2.22
CA PHE A 145 10.64 -23.31 -3.66
C PHE A 145 10.10 -21.94 -4.03
N TRP A 146 10.89 -21.17 -4.77
CA TRP A 146 10.54 -19.81 -5.19
C TRP A 146 10.47 -19.73 -6.72
N PRO A 147 9.50 -19.01 -7.30
CA PRO A 147 9.48 -18.78 -8.73
C PRO A 147 10.70 -17.95 -9.14
N LEU A 148 11.26 -18.23 -10.32
CA LEU A 148 12.35 -17.44 -10.88
C LEU A 148 11.86 -16.02 -11.17
N MET A 149 12.34 -15.06 -10.39
CA MET A 149 12.15 -13.65 -10.65
C MET A 149 13.17 -13.17 -11.68
N LEU A 150 12.70 -12.56 -12.78
CA LEU A 150 13.56 -12.01 -13.81
C LEU A 150 13.86 -10.53 -13.53
N LEU A 151 14.73 -10.27 -12.56
CA LEU A 151 15.08 -8.91 -12.15
C LEU A 151 15.78 -8.13 -13.27
N ARG A 152 15.29 -6.90 -13.52
CA ARG A 152 15.85 -5.99 -14.54
C ARG A 152 17.32 -5.69 -14.23
N GLY A 153 18.16 -5.62 -15.27
CA GLY A 153 19.61 -5.33 -15.14
C GLY A 153 20.52 -6.56 -14.93
N THR A 154 19.97 -7.73 -14.57
CA THR A 154 20.75 -8.97 -14.40
C THR A 154 21.21 -9.58 -15.73
N GLN A 155 22.26 -10.41 -15.71
CA GLN A 155 22.72 -11.14 -16.90
C GLN A 155 21.63 -12.07 -17.46
N LEU A 156 20.85 -12.70 -16.58
CA LEU A 156 19.72 -13.54 -16.95
C LEU A 156 18.63 -12.75 -17.67
N HIS A 157 18.29 -11.55 -17.19
CA HIS A 157 17.33 -10.66 -17.86
C HIS A 157 17.82 -10.17 -19.22
N LYS A 158 19.13 -9.95 -19.41
CA LYS A 158 19.72 -9.58 -20.71
C LYS A 158 19.62 -10.71 -21.74
N ARG A 159 19.73 -11.97 -21.29
CA ARG A 159 19.67 -13.17 -22.14
C ARG A 159 18.25 -13.74 -22.30
N ARG A 160 17.22 -13.05 -21.79
CA ARG A 160 15.84 -13.59 -21.76
C ARG A 160 15.31 -14.03 -23.13
N SER A 161 15.60 -13.28 -24.19
CA SER A 161 15.16 -13.60 -25.56
C SER A 161 15.93 -14.80 -26.13
N GLU A 162 17.23 -14.92 -25.83
CA GLU A 162 18.07 -16.07 -26.22
C GLU A 162 17.58 -17.36 -25.56
N LEU A 163 17.13 -17.25 -24.31
CA LEU A 163 16.71 -18.36 -23.45
C LEU A 163 15.20 -18.64 -23.53
N GLY A 164 14.46 -17.90 -24.37
CA GLY A 164 13.02 -18.07 -24.55
C GLY A 164 12.18 -17.74 -23.32
N LEU A 165 12.70 -16.98 -22.35
CA LEU A 165 12.02 -16.71 -21.09
C LEU A 165 10.82 -15.79 -21.31
N VAL A 166 9.63 -16.31 -21.01
CA VAL A 166 8.37 -15.55 -20.99
C VAL A 166 8.04 -15.21 -19.55
N THR A 167 7.65 -13.96 -19.29
CA THR A 167 7.32 -13.48 -17.95
C THR A 167 5.85 -13.13 -17.78
N THR A 168 5.37 -13.07 -16.53
CA THR A 168 4.00 -12.66 -16.18
C THR A 168 3.59 -11.31 -16.77
N GLU A 169 4.53 -10.38 -16.97
CA GLU A 169 4.29 -9.09 -17.62
C GLU A 169 3.80 -9.24 -19.08
N ALA A 170 4.22 -10.30 -19.80
CA ALA A 170 3.90 -10.51 -21.22
C ALA A 170 2.49 -11.11 -21.46
N LEU A 171 1.89 -11.75 -20.44
CA LEU A 171 0.56 -12.37 -20.52
C LEU A 171 -0.60 -11.44 -20.13
N GLN A 172 -0.33 -10.19 -19.74
CA GLN A 172 -1.37 -9.23 -19.30
C GLN A 172 -2.38 -8.80 -20.39
N VAL A 173 -2.33 -9.39 -21.59
CA VAL A 173 -3.21 -9.01 -22.72
C VAL A 173 -4.48 -9.88 -22.83
N ASP A 174 -4.64 -10.98 -22.07
CA ASP A 174 -5.77 -11.91 -22.35
C ASP A 174 -6.46 -12.60 -21.15
N ILE A 175 -6.39 -12.07 -19.94
CA ILE A 175 -7.11 -12.68 -18.80
C ILE A 175 -7.92 -11.64 -18.03
N SER A 176 -9.20 -11.60 -18.36
CA SER A 176 -10.30 -10.92 -17.69
C SER A 176 -10.51 -11.34 -16.23
N GLY A 177 -9.63 -10.91 -15.31
CA GLY A 177 -10.00 -10.76 -13.90
C GLY A 177 -9.16 -11.48 -12.84
N ARG A 178 -7.84 -11.65 -13.03
CA ARG A 178 -6.92 -11.89 -11.89
C ARG A 178 -5.65 -11.08 -12.06
N VAL A 179 -5.42 -10.20 -11.09
CA VAL A 179 -4.32 -9.24 -11.04
C VAL A 179 -2.99 -10.00 -10.84
N GLY A 180 -2.18 -10.12 -11.89
CA GLY A 180 -0.84 -10.72 -11.82
C GLY A 180 0.17 -9.77 -11.16
N SER A 181 1.10 -10.32 -10.38
CA SER A 181 2.16 -9.61 -9.64
C SER A 181 3.11 -8.81 -10.55
N SER A 182 3.62 -7.68 -10.04
CA SER A 182 4.51 -6.75 -10.77
C SER A 182 5.98 -7.18 -10.87
N ILE A 183 6.40 -8.25 -10.18
CA ILE A 183 7.71 -8.85 -10.40
C ILE A 183 7.56 -9.87 -11.54
N PRO A 184 8.25 -9.72 -12.69
CA PRO A 184 8.16 -10.65 -13.79
C PRO A 184 8.71 -12.01 -13.37
N HIS A 185 7.82 -12.94 -13.01
CA HIS A 185 8.18 -14.33 -12.82
C HIS A 185 8.36 -14.96 -14.20
N VAL A 186 9.40 -15.78 -14.37
CA VAL A 186 9.52 -16.60 -15.57
C VAL A 186 8.49 -17.72 -15.48
N ILE A 187 7.58 -17.72 -16.44
CA ILE A 187 6.41 -18.59 -16.48
C ILE A 187 6.37 -19.50 -17.70
N ALA A 188 7.27 -19.30 -18.66
CA ALA A 188 7.56 -20.27 -19.70
C ALA A 188 9.01 -20.10 -20.19
N SER A 189 9.57 -21.15 -20.79
CA SER A 189 10.82 -21.11 -21.55
C SER A 189 10.72 -22.00 -22.79
N HIS A 190 11.84 -22.27 -23.45
CA HIS A 190 11.91 -23.30 -24.50
C HIS A 190 11.66 -24.73 -23.99
N THR A 191 11.75 -24.97 -22.67
CA THR A 191 11.70 -26.32 -22.07
C THR A 191 10.49 -26.56 -21.18
N PHE A 192 9.69 -25.53 -20.88
CA PHE A 192 8.44 -25.66 -20.13
C PHE A 192 7.42 -24.60 -20.55
N THR A 193 6.15 -24.98 -20.54
CA THR A 193 5.00 -24.11 -20.86
C THR A 193 4.44 -23.43 -19.62
N PHE A 194 3.48 -22.52 -19.81
CA PHE A 194 2.74 -21.93 -18.69
C PHE A 194 1.98 -22.98 -17.87
N ASP A 195 1.41 -24.01 -18.52
CA ASP A 195 0.72 -25.10 -17.83
C ASP A 195 1.70 -25.92 -16.99
N ASP A 196 2.89 -26.21 -17.52
CA ASP A 196 3.95 -26.86 -16.74
C ASP A 196 4.34 -26.00 -15.53
N TRP A 197 4.48 -24.68 -15.72
CA TRP A 197 4.79 -23.75 -14.64
C TRP A 197 3.67 -23.69 -13.58
N LEU A 198 2.39 -23.74 -13.98
CA LEU A 198 1.27 -23.80 -13.03
C LEU A 198 1.35 -25.06 -12.18
N VAL A 199 1.69 -26.21 -12.76
CA VAL A 199 1.92 -27.45 -12.03
C VAL A 199 3.11 -27.30 -11.08
N MET A 200 4.23 -26.75 -11.55
CA MET A 200 5.40 -26.48 -10.69
C MET A 200 5.04 -25.57 -9.52
N ASN A 201 4.29 -24.49 -9.76
CA ASN A 201 3.86 -23.54 -8.74
C ASN A 201 2.92 -24.21 -7.72
N GLN A 202 1.95 -25.02 -8.17
CA GLN A 202 1.07 -25.77 -7.26
C GLN A 202 1.83 -26.77 -6.39
N GLU A 203 2.78 -27.50 -6.98
CA GLU A 203 3.61 -28.47 -6.27
C GLU A 203 4.60 -27.77 -5.31
N ALA A 204 5.22 -26.67 -5.74
CA ALA A 204 6.06 -25.80 -4.90
C ALA A 204 5.29 -25.26 -3.70
N GLU A 205 4.09 -24.71 -3.93
CA GLU A 205 3.19 -24.24 -2.87
C GLU A 205 2.80 -25.36 -1.91
N ARG A 206 2.55 -26.57 -2.40
CA ARG A 206 2.28 -27.74 -1.55
C ARG A 206 3.45 -28.00 -0.60
N VAL A 207 4.68 -28.03 -1.11
CA VAL A 207 5.88 -28.30 -0.30
C VAL A 207 6.16 -27.16 0.66
N ASN A 208 6.08 -25.91 0.20
CA ASN A 208 6.23 -24.71 1.03
C ASN A 208 5.22 -24.70 2.20
N LYS A 209 3.98 -25.17 1.98
CA LYS A 209 2.93 -25.32 3.00
C LYS A 209 3.15 -26.51 3.93
N MET A 210 3.73 -27.61 3.44
CA MET A 210 4.00 -28.80 4.23
C MET A 210 5.20 -28.64 5.16
N MET A 211 6.21 -27.87 4.76
CA MET A 211 7.48 -27.77 5.48
C MET A 211 7.65 -26.49 6.31
N VAL A 212 6.58 -25.80 6.70
CA VAL A 212 6.72 -24.70 7.66
C VAL A 212 7.34 -25.23 8.95
N LEU A 213 8.45 -24.61 9.40
CA LEU A 213 9.03 -24.81 10.72
C LEU A 213 7.94 -24.67 11.77
N SER A 214 7.36 -25.78 12.20
CA SER A 214 6.51 -25.83 13.39
C SER A 214 7.42 -25.62 14.59
N THR A 215 7.50 -24.38 15.06
CA THR A 215 7.87 -24.10 16.45
C THR A 215 6.72 -23.50 17.25
N SER A 216 5.53 -23.32 16.68
CA SER A 216 4.37 -23.05 17.51
C SER A 216 3.77 -24.38 17.98
N THR A 217 4.05 -24.71 19.23
CA THR A 217 3.01 -25.24 20.12
C THR A 217 1.92 -24.16 20.22
N GLY A 218 1.22 -23.90 19.11
CA GLY A 218 0.16 -22.91 19.05
C GLY A 218 -1.00 -23.44 19.84
N LEU A 219 -1.44 -22.66 20.84
CA LEU A 219 -2.65 -22.96 21.61
C LEU A 219 -3.78 -23.40 20.68
N ALA A 220 -4.39 -24.53 21.06
CA ALA A 220 -5.69 -24.99 20.58
C ALA A 220 -6.65 -23.80 20.49
N GLY A 221 -7.37 -23.68 19.37
CA GLY A 221 -8.41 -22.67 19.20
C GLY A 221 -9.61 -22.96 20.09
N PRO A 222 -10.56 -22.02 20.20
CA PRO A 222 -11.75 -22.20 21.04
C PRO A 222 -12.54 -23.50 20.76
N CYS A 223 -12.46 -24.04 19.53
CA CYS A 223 -13.13 -25.29 19.16
C CYS A 223 -12.22 -26.53 19.13
N ASP A 224 -10.94 -26.37 19.45
CA ASP A 224 -9.96 -27.48 19.49
C ASP A 224 -9.91 -28.14 20.90
N GLY A 225 -10.52 -27.51 21.90
CA GLY A 225 -10.52 -27.90 23.32
C GLY A 225 -11.82 -28.53 23.82
N SER A 226 -12.24 -28.16 25.03
CA SER A 226 -13.39 -28.80 25.70
C SER A 226 -14.74 -28.45 25.06
N LEU A 227 -14.78 -27.39 24.24
CA LEU A 227 -15.98 -26.85 23.60
C LEU A 227 -16.24 -27.40 22.19
N LYS A 228 -15.51 -28.43 21.75
CA LYS A 228 -15.66 -29.04 20.41
C LYS A 228 -17.10 -29.45 20.07
N GLY A 229 -17.93 -29.76 21.07
CA GLY A 229 -19.34 -30.14 20.91
C GLY A 229 -20.34 -28.96 20.90
N ALA A 230 -19.90 -27.73 21.12
CA ALA A 230 -20.77 -26.55 21.08
C ALA A 230 -21.26 -26.26 19.65
N LEU A 231 -22.47 -25.69 19.51
CA LEU A 231 -23.03 -25.43 18.17
C LEU A 231 -22.24 -24.38 17.40
N TRP A 232 -21.56 -23.44 18.07
CA TRP A 232 -20.62 -22.52 17.43
C TRP A 232 -19.32 -23.17 16.93
N CYS A 233 -19.08 -24.45 17.25
CA CYS A 233 -17.97 -25.24 16.73
C CYS A 233 -18.36 -26.21 15.60
N ASP A 234 -19.66 -26.31 15.29
CA ASP A 234 -20.17 -27.09 14.16
C ASP A 234 -19.90 -26.37 12.83
N GLN A 235 -18.92 -26.87 12.09
CA GLN A 235 -18.49 -26.28 10.82
C GLN A 235 -19.47 -26.50 9.65
N SER A 236 -20.54 -27.29 9.84
CA SER A 236 -21.62 -27.42 8.85
C SER A 236 -22.56 -26.21 8.84
N ARG A 237 -22.54 -25.41 9.92
CA ARG A 237 -23.31 -24.17 10.05
C ARG A 237 -22.59 -22.99 9.42
N SER A 238 -23.35 -21.99 8.99
CA SER A 238 -22.77 -20.72 8.53
C SER A 238 -22.09 -19.98 9.70
N PHE A 239 -21.10 -19.13 9.38
CA PHE A 239 -20.45 -18.31 10.40
C PHE A 239 -21.43 -17.41 11.14
N LYS A 240 -22.41 -16.81 10.45
CA LYS A 240 -23.48 -16.03 11.09
C LYS A 240 -24.29 -16.84 12.11
N GLN A 241 -24.64 -18.09 11.79
CA GLN A 241 -25.35 -18.98 12.73
C GLN A 241 -24.51 -19.32 13.95
N ARG A 242 -23.23 -19.63 13.74
CA ARG A 242 -22.29 -19.93 14.81
C ARG A 242 -22.03 -18.70 15.71
N ALA A 243 -21.88 -17.51 15.11
CA ALA A 243 -21.70 -16.25 15.83
C ALA A 243 -22.91 -15.90 16.70
N ALA A 244 -24.12 -16.03 16.15
CA ALA A 244 -25.36 -15.82 16.91
C ALA A 244 -25.47 -16.78 18.11
N ASP A 245 -25.03 -18.03 17.95
CA ASP A 245 -25.02 -19.03 19.02
C ASP A 245 -24.05 -18.66 20.15
N ILE A 246 -22.87 -18.11 19.85
CA ILE A 246 -21.96 -17.57 20.87
C ILE A 246 -22.66 -16.45 21.65
N VAL A 247 -23.25 -15.48 20.94
CA VAL A 247 -23.89 -14.31 21.57
C VAL A 247 -25.06 -14.71 22.47
N ALA A 248 -25.83 -15.73 22.07
CA ALA A 248 -26.92 -16.28 22.88
C ALA A 248 -26.43 -16.96 24.19
N ASN A 249 -25.18 -17.43 24.21
CA ASN A 249 -24.58 -18.11 25.35
C ASN A 249 -23.76 -17.19 26.26
N LEU A 250 -23.51 -15.93 25.89
CA LEU A 250 -22.79 -14.96 26.72
C LEU A 250 -23.68 -14.38 27.82
N THR A 251 -23.14 -14.23 29.04
CA THR A 251 -23.81 -13.44 30.10
C THR A 251 -23.70 -11.94 29.81
N ILE A 252 -24.48 -11.12 30.51
CA ILE A 252 -24.40 -9.65 30.35
C ILE A 252 -23.00 -9.14 30.71
N GLU A 253 -22.41 -9.67 31.78
CA GLU A 253 -21.07 -9.32 32.23
C GLU A 253 -20.01 -9.66 31.18
N GLU A 254 -20.11 -10.84 30.56
CA GLU A 254 -19.21 -11.26 29.49
C GLU A 254 -19.38 -10.41 28.22
N LYS A 255 -20.62 -10.09 27.84
CA LYS A 255 -20.90 -9.19 26.70
C LYS A 255 -20.27 -7.81 26.91
N SER A 256 -20.38 -7.27 28.13
CA SER A 256 -19.99 -5.89 28.44
C SER A 256 -18.56 -5.53 28.05
N GLY A 257 -17.63 -6.49 28.13
CA GLY A 257 -16.21 -6.29 27.85
C GLY A 257 -15.80 -6.39 26.38
N LEU A 258 -16.74 -6.55 25.45
CA LEU A 258 -16.48 -6.89 24.04
C LEU A 258 -16.72 -5.73 23.05
N PHE A 259 -17.19 -4.56 23.50
CA PHE A 259 -17.56 -3.42 22.65
C PHE A 259 -16.43 -2.41 22.42
N VAL A 260 -15.23 -2.69 22.93
CA VAL A 260 -14.05 -1.84 22.80
C VAL A 260 -12.96 -2.58 22.03
N ASN A 261 -12.02 -1.83 21.45
CA ASN A 261 -10.94 -2.40 20.65
C ASN A 261 -10.13 -3.44 21.42
N GLN A 262 -9.92 -3.24 22.73
CA GLN A 262 -9.32 -4.23 23.63
C GLN A 262 -10.41 -5.15 24.20
N ALA A 263 -10.97 -6.02 23.36
CA ALA A 263 -12.05 -6.91 23.75
C ALA A 263 -11.56 -7.94 24.78
N SER A 264 -12.32 -8.05 25.86
CA SER A 264 -11.99 -8.92 27.00
C SER A 264 -12.04 -10.40 26.63
N ALA A 265 -11.24 -11.23 27.30
CA ALA A 265 -11.39 -12.68 27.24
C ALA A 265 -12.72 -13.11 27.86
N VAL A 266 -13.27 -14.24 27.39
CA VAL A 266 -14.40 -14.95 28.02
C VAL A 266 -13.94 -16.35 28.39
N PRO A 267 -13.31 -16.54 29.58
CA PRO A 267 -12.68 -17.81 29.94
C PRO A 267 -13.64 -19.00 29.96
N ARG A 268 -14.90 -18.79 30.36
CA ARG A 268 -15.93 -19.84 30.41
C ARG A 268 -16.22 -20.45 29.04
N LEU A 269 -16.10 -19.65 27.98
CA LEU A 269 -16.28 -20.06 26.59
C LEU A 269 -14.94 -20.27 25.87
N GLU A 270 -13.83 -20.39 26.62
CA GLU A 270 -12.46 -20.53 26.09
C GLU A 270 -12.12 -19.48 25.00
N LEU A 271 -12.75 -18.31 25.06
CA LEU A 271 -12.48 -17.21 24.14
C LEU A 271 -11.33 -16.37 24.71
N PRO A 272 -10.17 -16.29 24.06
CA PRO A 272 -9.10 -15.38 24.46
C PRO A 272 -9.52 -13.92 24.22
N ALA A 273 -8.77 -13.00 24.82
CA ALA A 273 -8.90 -11.58 24.51
C ALA A 273 -8.55 -11.34 23.03
N TYR A 274 -9.21 -10.36 22.42
CA TYR A 274 -8.97 -9.97 21.02
C TYR A 274 -8.73 -8.48 20.93
N ASN A 275 -7.78 -8.07 20.09
CA ASN A 275 -7.56 -6.66 19.81
C ASN A 275 -7.99 -6.30 18.39
N TRP A 276 -8.98 -5.40 18.29
CA TRP A 276 -9.47 -4.91 17.00
C TRP A 276 -8.54 -3.90 16.35
N TRP A 277 -7.67 -3.25 17.12
CA TRP A 277 -6.78 -2.20 16.64
C TRP A 277 -5.48 -2.82 16.14
N SER A 278 -5.35 -2.92 14.82
CA SER A 278 -4.06 -3.18 14.15
C SER A 278 -3.90 -2.29 12.95
N GLU A 279 -2.67 -1.93 12.61
CA GLU A 279 -2.37 -0.95 11.58
C GLU A 279 -1.56 -1.58 10.46
N ALA A 280 -1.83 -1.18 9.22
CA ALA A 280 -1.26 -1.85 8.05
C ALA A 280 -1.14 -0.91 6.84
N LEU A 281 -0.96 0.39 7.06
CA LEU A 281 -1.11 1.42 6.02
C LEU A 281 -0.24 1.12 4.80
N HIS A 282 1.06 0.90 4.99
CA HIS A 282 2.03 0.56 3.93
C HIS A 282 2.96 -0.61 4.36
N GLY A 283 2.37 -1.60 5.00
CA GLY A 283 3.05 -2.71 5.69
C GLY A 283 2.52 -2.85 7.12
N VAL A 284 2.74 -4.00 7.77
CA VAL A 284 2.25 -4.21 9.14
C VAL A 284 2.94 -3.22 10.08
N ALA A 285 2.15 -2.38 10.74
CA ALA A 285 2.65 -1.25 11.49
C ALA A 285 2.59 -1.45 13.00
N ARG A 286 3.51 -0.81 13.71
CA ARG A 286 3.57 -0.78 15.19
C ARG A 286 3.65 -2.15 15.89
N ASP A 287 3.94 -3.22 15.13
CA ASP A 287 4.13 -4.60 15.63
C ASP A 287 5.53 -5.16 15.34
N GLY A 288 6.57 -4.32 15.44
CA GLY A 288 7.98 -4.71 15.28
C GLY A 288 8.37 -4.96 13.81
N LEU A 289 9.25 -5.97 13.57
CA LEU A 289 9.84 -6.26 12.25
C LEU A 289 8.78 -6.41 11.16
N ALA A 290 8.83 -5.63 10.09
CA ALA A 290 7.92 -5.78 8.95
C ALA A 290 8.54 -5.16 7.68
N THR A 291 8.05 -5.59 6.52
CA THR A 291 8.35 -4.88 5.27
C THR A 291 7.67 -3.51 5.29
N SER A 292 8.40 -2.45 4.93
CA SER A 292 7.86 -1.09 4.80
C SER A 292 7.96 -0.60 3.36
N PHE A 293 6.80 -0.49 2.72
CA PHE A 293 6.63 0.05 1.38
C PHE A 293 6.78 1.59 1.39
N PRO A 294 6.83 2.26 0.23
CA PRO A 294 6.59 3.69 0.17
C PRO A 294 5.22 4.04 0.77
N GLN A 295 5.14 5.22 1.36
CA GLN A 295 3.88 5.79 1.82
C GLN A 295 2.88 5.93 0.66
N ILE A 296 1.59 5.89 0.96
CA ILE A 296 0.51 5.70 -0.03
C ILE A 296 0.49 6.78 -1.10
N CYS A 297 0.72 8.03 -0.75
CA CYS A 297 0.77 9.11 -1.73
C CYS A 297 1.85 8.88 -2.82
N GLY A 298 2.98 8.27 -2.45
CA GLY A 298 4.04 7.88 -3.38
C GLY A 298 3.66 6.64 -4.19
N ALA A 299 3.20 5.58 -3.51
CA ALA A 299 2.80 4.32 -4.14
C ALA A 299 1.70 4.52 -5.20
N ALA A 300 0.77 5.45 -4.97
CA ALA A 300 -0.31 5.77 -5.90
C ALA A 300 0.17 6.38 -7.22
N THR A 301 1.31 7.09 -7.22
CA THR A 301 1.88 7.65 -8.45
C THR A 301 2.30 6.59 -9.47
N SER A 302 2.49 5.35 -9.01
CA SER A 302 2.83 4.23 -9.89
C SER A 302 1.71 3.91 -10.89
N LEU A 303 0.45 4.27 -10.59
CA LEU A 303 -0.75 3.93 -11.36
C LEU A 303 -0.82 2.43 -11.71
N ASN A 304 -0.39 1.58 -10.79
CA ASN A 304 -0.21 0.15 -11.00
C ASN A 304 -1.03 -0.66 -9.99
N ARG A 305 -2.24 -1.05 -10.39
CA ARG A 305 -3.15 -1.87 -9.57
C ARG A 305 -2.50 -3.17 -9.09
N SER A 306 -1.70 -3.80 -9.95
CA SER A 306 -0.98 -5.02 -9.62
C SER A 306 0.03 -4.83 -8.50
N LEU A 307 0.71 -3.69 -8.49
CA LEU A 307 1.63 -3.34 -7.42
C LEU A 307 0.87 -3.13 -6.10
N TRP A 308 -0.24 -2.37 -6.12
CA TRP A 308 -1.05 -2.12 -4.93
C TRP A 308 -1.68 -3.38 -4.35
N PHE A 309 -2.13 -4.30 -5.22
CA PHE A 309 -2.59 -5.63 -4.81
C PHE A 309 -1.47 -6.42 -4.13
N ALA A 310 -0.28 -6.45 -4.73
CA ALA A 310 0.86 -7.18 -4.16
C ALA A 310 1.33 -6.61 -2.81
N MET A 311 1.25 -5.29 -2.63
CA MET A 311 1.49 -4.62 -1.34
C MET A 311 0.48 -5.08 -0.28
N GLY A 312 -0.82 -5.07 -0.62
CA GLY A 312 -1.87 -5.57 0.27
C GLY A 312 -1.69 -7.05 0.61
N GLU A 313 -1.38 -7.88 -0.39
CA GLU A 313 -1.13 -9.31 -0.23
C GLU A 313 0.03 -9.60 0.71
N THR A 314 1.17 -8.96 0.47
CA THR A 314 2.36 -9.06 1.33
C THR A 314 2.01 -8.71 2.77
N THR A 315 1.32 -7.58 2.94
CA THR A 315 0.92 -7.08 4.26
C THR A 315 -0.01 -8.08 4.98
N GLY A 316 -0.98 -8.67 4.28
CA GLY A 316 -1.87 -9.70 4.82
C GLY A 316 -1.16 -11.02 5.16
N ILE A 317 -0.10 -11.38 4.42
CA ILE A 317 0.75 -12.54 4.72
C ILE A 317 1.57 -12.30 5.99
N GLU A 318 2.24 -11.14 6.10
CA GLU A 318 3.03 -10.79 7.28
C GLU A 318 2.16 -10.67 8.54
N ALA A 319 0.95 -10.10 8.39
CA ALA A 319 -0.07 -10.05 9.44
C ALA A 319 -0.35 -11.44 10.03
N ARG A 320 -0.49 -12.45 9.16
CA ARG A 320 -0.70 -13.84 9.57
C ARG A 320 0.52 -14.46 10.20
N GLY A 321 1.71 -14.23 9.63
CA GLY A 321 2.97 -14.67 10.21
C GLY A 321 3.16 -14.21 11.65
N LYS A 322 2.68 -12.99 11.96
CA LYS A 322 2.69 -12.41 13.30
C LYS A 322 1.55 -12.95 14.19
N ASN A 323 0.29 -12.82 13.76
CA ASN A 323 -0.87 -13.15 14.59
C ASN A 323 -1.04 -14.65 14.88
N ASN A 324 -0.55 -15.52 13.99
CA ASN A 324 -0.64 -16.97 14.21
C ASN A 324 0.12 -17.43 15.47
N ASP A 325 0.90 -16.59 16.14
CA ASP A 325 1.16 -16.79 17.57
C ASP A 325 -0.04 -16.29 18.40
N ARG A 326 -0.92 -17.22 18.80
CA ARG A 326 -2.17 -16.92 19.53
C ARG A 326 -1.96 -16.35 20.94
N SER A 327 -0.72 -16.31 21.44
CA SER A 327 -0.41 -15.60 22.70
C SER A 327 -0.40 -14.07 22.53
N ARG A 328 -0.35 -13.59 21.28
CA ARG A 328 -0.29 -12.18 20.93
C ARG A 328 -1.69 -11.58 20.86
N THR A 329 -2.13 -10.95 21.95
CA THR A 329 -3.46 -10.34 22.08
C THR A 329 -3.40 -8.84 22.38
N SER A 330 -2.22 -8.21 22.29
CA SER A 330 -2.07 -6.77 22.54
C SER A 330 -2.52 -5.92 21.36
N ILE A 331 -2.56 -4.60 21.56
CA ILE A 331 -2.78 -3.64 20.47
C ILE A 331 -1.74 -3.91 19.36
N TYR A 332 -2.16 -3.77 18.11
CA TYR A 332 -1.41 -4.04 16.88
C TYR A 332 -1.15 -5.51 16.52
N GLN A 333 -1.65 -6.46 17.31
CA GLN A 333 -1.39 -7.90 17.12
C GLN A 333 -2.59 -8.69 16.58
N GLY A 334 -3.68 -8.01 16.24
CA GLY A 334 -4.88 -8.59 15.65
C GLY A 334 -4.76 -8.83 14.14
N LEU A 335 -5.89 -9.19 13.53
CA LEU A 335 -6.01 -9.39 12.08
C LEU A 335 -7.02 -8.45 11.43
N THR A 336 -7.47 -7.47 12.19
CA THR A 336 -8.32 -6.37 11.74
C THR A 336 -7.42 -5.16 11.53
N MET A 337 -7.06 -4.96 10.27
CA MET A 337 -6.09 -3.99 9.82
C MET A 337 -6.82 -2.71 9.42
N TRP A 338 -6.62 -1.64 10.17
CA TRP A 338 -7.20 -0.31 9.96
C TRP A 338 -6.50 0.43 8.82
N ALA A 339 -6.55 -0.19 7.66
CA ALA A 339 -6.06 0.30 6.37
C ALA A 339 -6.92 -0.32 5.26
N PRO A 340 -7.03 0.34 4.09
CA PRO A 340 -6.36 1.58 3.71
C PRO A 340 -7.07 2.86 4.16
N ASN A 341 -6.33 3.96 4.25
CA ASN A 341 -6.89 5.31 4.25
C ASN A 341 -7.23 5.70 2.80
N VAL A 342 -8.51 5.97 2.52
CA VAL A 342 -9.04 6.22 1.17
C VAL A 342 -9.69 7.60 1.04
N ASN A 343 -9.55 8.44 2.07
CA ASN A 343 -10.01 9.81 2.05
C ASN A 343 -9.40 10.59 0.88
N ILE A 344 -10.08 11.63 0.43
CA ILE A 344 -9.58 12.52 -0.62
C ILE A 344 -8.56 13.48 0.00
N PHE A 345 -7.37 13.58 -0.60
CA PHE A 345 -6.39 14.62 -0.26
C PHE A 345 -6.86 15.98 -0.78
N ARG A 346 -7.91 16.49 -0.14
CA ARG A 346 -8.72 17.64 -0.60
C ARG A 346 -7.94 18.96 -0.52
N ASP A 347 -7.24 19.17 0.57
CA ASP A 347 -6.43 20.36 0.81
C ASP A 347 -4.97 19.96 0.97
N PRO A 348 -4.04 20.57 0.23
CA PRO A 348 -2.63 20.21 0.28
C PRO A 348 -2.01 20.36 1.68
N ARG A 349 -2.59 21.17 2.57
CA ARG A 349 -2.10 21.37 3.94
C ARG A 349 -2.40 20.22 4.89
N TRP A 350 -3.29 19.30 4.53
CA TRP A 350 -3.73 18.24 5.44
C TRP A 350 -2.56 17.36 5.90
N GLY A 351 -2.38 17.26 7.22
CA GLY A 351 -1.26 16.55 7.85
C GLY A 351 -1.19 15.07 7.54
N ARG A 352 -2.31 14.43 7.19
CA ARG A 352 -2.40 12.99 6.88
C ARG A 352 -2.66 12.70 5.41
N GLY A 353 -2.55 13.70 4.53
CA GLY A 353 -2.74 13.46 3.10
C GLY A 353 -1.71 12.49 2.51
N GLU A 354 -0.54 12.36 3.16
CA GLU A 354 0.46 11.33 2.85
C GLU A 354 -0.12 9.91 2.85
N GLU A 355 -1.09 9.64 3.73
CA GLU A 355 -1.70 8.33 3.92
C GLU A 355 -2.65 7.93 2.79
N THR A 356 -2.94 8.85 1.87
CA THR A 356 -3.99 8.69 0.87
C THR A 356 -3.44 8.51 -0.54
N PRO A 357 -4.21 7.90 -1.47
CA PRO A 357 -3.77 7.77 -2.85
C PRO A 357 -3.74 9.07 -3.65
N GLY A 358 -4.25 10.17 -3.09
CA GLY A 358 -4.29 11.49 -3.72
C GLY A 358 -5.66 12.14 -3.68
N GLU A 359 -5.92 13.03 -4.64
CA GLU A 359 -7.10 13.91 -4.67
C GLU A 359 -8.25 13.41 -5.56
N ASP A 360 -8.09 12.29 -6.25
CA ASP A 360 -9.04 11.81 -7.26
C ASP A 360 -9.88 10.62 -6.77
N PRO A 361 -11.23 10.70 -6.81
CA PRO A 361 -12.09 9.63 -6.33
C PRO A 361 -11.94 8.30 -7.07
N THR A 362 -11.61 8.31 -8.37
CA THR A 362 -11.40 7.10 -9.17
C THR A 362 -10.11 6.40 -8.75
N ILE A 363 -8.99 7.12 -8.66
CA ILE A 363 -7.71 6.56 -8.20
C ILE A 363 -7.83 6.03 -6.77
N ASN A 364 -8.44 6.80 -5.86
CA ASN A 364 -8.59 6.39 -4.46
C ASN A 364 -9.47 5.13 -4.34
N GLY A 365 -10.55 5.04 -5.12
CA GLY A 365 -11.39 3.85 -5.18
C GLY A 365 -10.66 2.62 -5.75
N GLU A 366 -9.89 2.77 -6.83
CA GLU A 366 -9.13 1.67 -7.42
C GLU A 366 -7.97 1.19 -6.54
N TYR A 367 -7.35 2.10 -5.79
CA TYR A 367 -6.40 1.75 -4.73
C TYR A 367 -7.09 0.93 -3.65
N ALA A 368 -8.26 1.39 -3.15
CA ALA A 368 -9.05 0.68 -2.16
C ALA A 368 -9.36 -0.75 -2.61
N VAL A 369 -9.90 -0.94 -3.82
CA VAL A 369 -10.19 -2.27 -4.37
C VAL A 369 -8.94 -3.15 -4.42
N SER A 370 -7.84 -2.64 -4.98
CA SER A 370 -6.62 -3.42 -5.21
C SER A 370 -5.99 -3.86 -3.89
N PHE A 371 -5.79 -2.91 -2.97
CA PHE A 371 -5.13 -3.16 -1.69
C PHE A 371 -5.97 -4.05 -0.77
N VAL A 372 -7.28 -3.78 -0.66
CA VAL A 372 -8.22 -4.60 0.13
C VAL A 372 -8.26 -6.03 -0.40
N SER A 373 -8.39 -6.21 -1.73
CA SER A 373 -8.44 -7.54 -2.34
C SER A 373 -7.15 -8.33 -2.09
N GLY A 374 -5.99 -7.68 -2.18
CA GLY A 374 -4.70 -8.30 -1.86
C GLY A 374 -4.63 -8.75 -0.40
N MET A 375 -5.00 -7.87 0.53
CA MET A 375 -4.89 -8.13 1.98
C MET A 375 -5.83 -9.23 2.46
N GLN A 376 -7.07 -9.25 1.94
CA GLN A 376 -8.12 -10.16 2.39
C GLN A 376 -8.05 -11.55 1.76
N GLY A 377 -7.35 -11.69 0.63
CA GLY A 377 -7.35 -12.91 -0.17
C GLY A 377 -8.60 -13.04 -1.06
N PRO A 378 -8.80 -14.20 -1.71
CA PRO A 378 -9.83 -14.36 -2.73
C PRO A 378 -11.25 -14.19 -2.15
N PRO A 379 -12.13 -13.36 -2.74
CA PRO A 379 -13.49 -13.15 -2.24
C PRO A 379 -14.36 -14.41 -2.19
N SER A 380 -14.08 -15.40 -3.04
CA SER A 380 -14.78 -16.70 -3.05
C SER A 380 -14.30 -17.67 -1.98
N GLY A 381 -13.26 -17.31 -1.22
CA GLY A 381 -12.73 -18.14 -0.14
C GLY A 381 -13.68 -18.20 1.05
N LYS A 382 -13.72 -19.36 1.73
CA LYS A 382 -14.43 -19.49 3.01
C LYS A 382 -13.89 -18.52 4.07
N TYR A 383 -12.58 -18.29 4.08
CA TYR A 383 -11.90 -17.49 5.09
C TYR A 383 -11.34 -16.19 4.50
N VAL A 384 -11.10 -15.19 5.37
CA VAL A 384 -10.43 -13.93 5.09
C VAL A 384 -9.00 -13.96 5.65
N ARG A 385 -8.01 -13.59 4.83
CA ARG A 385 -6.59 -13.57 5.22
C ARG A 385 -6.31 -12.51 6.28
N ALA A 386 -6.50 -11.23 6.03
CA ALA A 386 -6.56 -10.22 7.09
C ALA A 386 -7.69 -9.25 6.74
N ALA A 387 -8.50 -8.84 7.71
CA ALA A 387 -9.63 -7.97 7.46
C ALA A 387 -9.13 -6.53 7.24
N ALA A 388 -9.27 -6.03 6.02
CA ALA A 388 -8.98 -4.64 5.71
C ALA A 388 -10.14 -3.75 6.17
N CYS A 389 -9.84 -2.51 6.56
CA CYS A 389 -10.80 -1.57 7.10
C CYS A 389 -10.63 -0.19 6.48
N LEU A 390 -11.60 0.20 5.64
CA LEU A 390 -11.62 1.48 4.93
C LEU A 390 -11.75 2.61 5.94
N LYS A 391 -10.89 3.62 5.87
CA LYS A 391 -10.95 4.78 6.77
C LYS A 391 -10.69 6.10 6.05
N HIS A 392 -11.22 7.22 6.53
CA HIS A 392 -12.13 7.42 7.68
C HIS A 392 -13.49 7.92 7.16
N TYR A 393 -14.56 7.18 7.47
CA TYR A 393 -15.88 7.31 6.87
C TYR A 393 -16.76 8.27 7.69
N ALA A 394 -17.06 9.50 7.25
CA ALA A 394 -16.67 10.10 5.97
C ALA A 394 -16.29 11.58 6.09
N ALA A 395 -15.89 12.17 4.97
CA ALA A 395 -15.55 13.60 4.83
C ALA A 395 -14.42 14.13 5.73
N TYR A 396 -13.64 13.27 6.36
CA TYR A 396 -12.44 13.62 7.11
C TYR A 396 -11.24 13.91 6.19
N ASN A 397 -10.65 15.11 6.29
CA ASN A 397 -9.46 15.50 5.52
C ASN A 397 -8.81 16.80 6.07
N GLU A 398 -8.83 16.94 7.40
CA GLU A 398 -8.09 17.94 8.17
C GLU A 398 -7.85 17.45 9.60
N GLU A 399 -6.73 17.84 10.21
CA GLU A 399 -6.41 17.52 11.60
C GLU A 399 -6.87 18.60 12.60
N THR A 400 -6.94 19.84 12.12
CA THR A 400 -7.28 21.02 12.90
C THR A 400 -8.71 20.91 13.44
N GLY A 401 -8.84 20.68 14.75
CA GLY A 401 -10.14 20.53 15.39
C GLY A 401 -10.86 19.21 15.06
N ARG A 402 -10.15 18.20 14.54
CA ARG A 402 -10.73 16.94 14.03
C ARG A 402 -11.79 16.27 14.92
N LEU A 403 -11.64 16.34 16.24
CA LEU A 403 -12.55 15.72 17.21
C LEU A 403 -13.92 16.39 17.30
N SER A 404 -14.02 17.66 16.93
CA SER A 404 -15.25 18.47 17.03
C SER A 404 -15.62 19.16 15.71
N PHE A 405 -14.91 18.87 14.62
CA PHE A 405 -15.07 19.59 13.36
C PHE A 405 -16.43 19.32 12.71
N PRO A 406 -17.25 20.35 12.43
CA PRO A 406 -18.52 20.20 11.73
C PRO A 406 -18.33 20.41 10.23
N ALA A 407 -17.99 19.35 9.51
CA ALA A 407 -17.79 19.39 8.06
C ALA A 407 -19.11 19.75 7.34
N VAL A 408 -19.20 21.00 6.88
CA VAL A 408 -20.33 21.47 6.07
C VAL A 408 -20.11 21.05 4.62
N VAL A 409 -20.64 19.89 4.25
CA VAL A 409 -20.48 19.30 2.91
C VAL A 409 -21.83 19.21 2.22
N THR A 410 -21.87 19.60 0.94
CA THR A 410 -23.08 19.47 0.13
C THR A 410 -23.33 18.01 -0.26
N ALA A 411 -24.60 17.62 -0.45
CA ALA A 411 -24.93 16.31 -1.00
C ALA A 411 -24.23 16.05 -2.34
N GLN A 412 -24.08 17.09 -3.15
CA GLN A 412 -23.37 17.03 -4.42
C GLN A 412 -21.89 16.64 -4.24
N ASP A 413 -21.18 17.24 -3.27
CA ASP A 413 -19.77 16.92 -3.01
C ASP A 413 -19.58 15.58 -2.33
N MET A 414 -20.47 15.20 -1.41
CA MET A 414 -20.45 13.88 -0.79
C MET A 414 -20.53 12.80 -1.85
N GLU A 415 -21.53 12.92 -2.71
CA GLU A 415 -21.76 11.99 -3.80
C GLU A 415 -20.61 12.02 -4.81
N ASP A 416 -20.20 13.18 -5.30
CA ASP A 416 -19.27 13.25 -6.43
C ASP A 416 -17.79 13.13 -6.03
N THR A 417 -17.46 13.23 -4.73
CA THR A 417 -16.06 13.30 -4.25
C THR A 417 -15.77 12.40 -3.05
N PHE A 418 -16.53 12.47 -1.95
CA PHE A 418 -16.10 11.86 -0.68
C PHE A 418 -16.53 10.39 -0.50
N LEU A 419 -17.66 9.98 -1.06
CA LEU A 419 -18.18 8.61 -0.96
C LEU A 419 -17.65 7.58 -1.99
N PRO A 420 -17.29 7.95 -3.25
CA PRO A 420 -16.96 6.97 -4.29
C PRO A 420 -15.88 5.94 -3.91
N ALA A 421 -14.86 6.33 -3.14
CA ALA A 421 -13.78 5.43 -2.76
C ALA A 421 -14.23 4.36 -1.74
N PHE A 422 -15.08 4.75 -0.78
CA PHE A 422 -15.64 3.82 0.20
C PHE A 422 -16.58 2.81 -0.46
N GLU A 423 -17.47 3.31 -1.31
CA GLU A 423 -18.36 2.48 -2.11
C GLU A 423 -17.60 1.44 -2.96
N ALA A 424 -16.58 1.89 -3.70
CA ALA A 424 -15.73 0.99 -4.47
C ALA A 424 -15.07 -0.09 -3.60
N GLY A 425 -14.53 0.31 -2.44
CA GLY A 425 -13.92 -0.61 -1.48
C GLY A 425 -14.89 -1.63 -0.91
N VAL A 426 -16.15 -1.27 -0.70
CA VAL A 426 -17.21 -2.18 -0.23
C VAL A 426 -17.68 -3.11 -1.35
N GLU A 427 -18.16 -2.55 -2.46
CA GLU A 427 -18.87 -3.34 -3.48
C GLU A 427 -17.94 -4.23 -4.32
N ARG A 428 -16.71 -3.77 -4.57
CA ARG A 428 -15.73 -4.48 -5.41
C ARG A 428 -14.54 -4.99 -4.62
N GLY A 429 -14.06 -4.21 -3.64
CA GLY A 429 -13.00 -4.65 -2.74
C GLY A 429 -13.48 -5.67 -1.71
N HIS A 430 -14.80 -5.71 -1.43
CA HIS A 430 -15.40 -6.54 -0.38
C HIS A 430 -14.75 -6.29 0.99
N ALA A 431 -14.43 -5.03 1.30
CA ALA A 431 -13.82 -4.66 2.58
C ALA A 431 -14.62 -5.24 3.76
N VAL A 432 -13.91 -5.79 4.74
CA VAL A 432 -14.51 -6.42 5.94
C VAL A 432 -14.69 -5.41 7.08
N GLY A 433 -14.00 -4.28 7.03
CA GLY A 433 -14.11 -3.20 8.00
C GLY A 433 -14.40 -1.84 7.36
N ILE A 434 -15.10 -1.00 8.12
CA ILE A 434 -15.18 0.45 7.91
C ILE A 434 -14.90 1.13 9.24
N MET A 435 -14.12 2.21 9.23
CA MET A 435 -13.90 3.06 10.39
C MET A 435 -14.67 4.36 10.23
N CYS A 436 -15.62 4.64 11.12
CA CYS A 436 -16.30 5.93 11.14
C CYS A 436 -15.40 7.02 11.73
N SER A 437 -15.41 8.22 11.13
CA SER A 437 -14.46 9.30 11.45
C SER A 437 -14.82 10.09 12.73
N TYR A 438 -13.91 10.97 13.14
CA TYR A 438 -14.06 11.88 14.27
C TYR A 438 -15.06 13.01 14.05
N ASN A 439 -15.08 13.58 12.85
CA ASN A 439 -15.85 14.78 12.53
C ASN A 439 -17.36 14.51 12.56
N ALA A 440 -18.12 15.59 12.52
CA ALA A 440 -19.53 15.57 12.15
C ALA A 440 -19.68 16.08 10.72
N GLU A 441 -20.76 15.70 10.04
CA GLU A 441 -21.06 16.19 8.69
C GLU A 441 -22.53 16.54 8.51
N THR A 442 -22.81 17.49 7.62
CA THR A 442 -24.19 17.94 7.29
C THR A 442 -24.93 17.00 6.34
N TYR A 443 -24.38 15.83 6.04
CA TYR A 443 -24.94 14.86 5.11
C TYR A 443 -25.48 13.63 5.83
N GLY A 444 -26.72 13.26 5.56
CA GLY A 444 -27.39 12.14 6.20
C GLY A 444 -28.20 12.52 7.45
N TYR A 445 -28.45 11.54 8.32
CA TYR A 445 -29.22 11.72 9.54
C TYR A 445 -28.83 10.68 10.61
N GLY A 446 -28.96 11.07 11.87
CA GLY A 446 -28.75 10.20 13.04
C GLY A 446 -30.04 9.85 13.78
N LEU A 447 -29.92 9.12 14.89
CA LEU A 447 -31.07 8.64 15.66
C LEU A 447 -31.63 9.63 16.68
N LEU A 448 -30.83 10.59 17.15
CA LEU A 448 -31.25 11.56 18.18
C LEU A 448 -31.71 12.91 17.60
N GLY A 449 -31.72 13.04 16.26
CA GLY A 449 -31.83 14.35 15.60
C GLY A 449 -30.62 15.24 15.88
N PRO A 450 -30.47 16.41 15.24
CA PRO A 450 -29.45 17.39 15.63
C PRO A 450 -29.79 17.93 17.02
N GLY A 451 -28.98 17.59 18.04
CA GLY A 451 -29.11 18.16 19.38
C GLY A 451 -28.93 19.68 19.39
N SER A 452 -29.30 20.37 20.49
CA SER A 452 -29.20 21.84 20.59
C SER A 452 -27.77 22.40 20.43
N THR A 453 -26.76 21.54 20.50
CA THR A 453 -25.33 21.82 20.39
C THR A 453 -24.70 21.34 19.09
N ALA A 454 -25.44 20.65 18.22
CA ALA A 454 -24.94 20.23 16.91
C ALA A 454 -24.67 21.45 16.01
N GLN A 455 -23.38 21.80 15.84
CA GLN A 455 -22.98 22.93 15.01
C GLN A 455 -23.45 22.72 13.57
N HIS A 456 -24.17 23.69 13.02
CA HIS A 456 -24.74 23.64 11.67
C HIS A 456 -25.68 22.45 11.38
N GLY A 457 -26.21 21.78 12.42
CA GLY A 457 -27.00 20.57 12.25
C GLY A 457 -26.21 19.36 11.77
N ALA A 458 -24.87 19.38 11.90
CA ALA A 458 -24.01 18.28 11.53
C ALA A 458 -24.20 17.06 12.48
N ILE A 459 -24.05 15.86 11.94
CA ILE A 459 -24.18 14.59 12.68
C ILE A 459 -22.80 13.96 12.78
N PRO A 460 -22.30 13.59 13.97
CA PRO A 460 -21.05 12.85 14.11
C PRO A 460 -21.06 11.59 13.24
N SER A 461 -19.97 11.34 12.49
CA SER A 461 -19.88 10.19 11.56
C SER A 461 -20.20 8.85 12.23
N CYS A 462 -19.71 8.63 13.46
CA CYS A 462 -20.01 7.42 14.23
C CYS A 462 -21.44 7.34 14.82
N ALA A 463 -22.25 8.38 14.67
CA ALA A 463 -23.67 8.42 15.01
C ALA A 463 -24.57 8.64 13.77
N ASN A 464 -24.01 8.59 12.56
CA ASN A 464 -24.71 8.82 11.31
C ASN A 464 -25.32 7.53 10.77
N LYS A 465 -26.62 7.32 11.02
CA LYS A 465 -27.36 6.12 10.61
C LYS A 465 -27.39 5.99 9.09
N TYR A 466 -27.58 7.11 8.38
CA TYR A 466 -27.66 7.10 6.92
C TYR A 466 -26.37 6.58 6.29
N LEU A 467 -25.21 7.06 6.75
CA LEU A 467 -23.94 6.60 6.20
C LEU A 467 -23.69 5.11 6.48
N MET A 468 -23.90 4.66 7.71
CA MET A 468 -23.49 3.32 8.15
C MET A 468 -24.49 2.21 7.85
N ASN A 469 -25.79 2.46 7.98
CA ASN A 469 -26.81 1.45 7.65
C ASN A 469 -27.30 1.64 6.22
N ASP A 470 -27.96 2.77 5.92
CA ASP A 470 -28.67 2.94 4.65
C ASP A 470 -27.71 2.87 3.45
N LEU A 471 -26.57 3.60 3.51
CA LEU A 471 -25.57 3.54 2.44
C LEU A 471 -24.70 2.28 2.53
N ALA A 472 -23.88 2.16 3.58
CA ALA A 472 -22.87 1.10 3.60
C ALA A 472 -23.49 -0.31 3.59
N ARG A 473 -24.47 -0.60 4.46
CA ARG A 473 -25.05 -1.95 4.57
C ARG A 473 -26.14 -2.20 3.55
N ASP A 474 -27.13 -1.32 3.44
CA ASP A 474 -28.34 -1.57 2.67
C ASP A 474 -28.10 -1.28 1.17
N THR A 475 -27.44 -0.17 0.82
CA THR A 475 -27.16 0.20 -0.58
C THR A 475 -25.94 -0.53 -1.14
N TRP A 476 -24.78 -0.48 -0.47
CA TRP A 476 -23.52 -1.05 -0.97
C TRP A 476 -23.32 -2.53 -0.61
N GLY A 477 -24.16 -3.08 0.28
CA GLY A 477 -24.09 -4.49 0.66
C GLY A 477 -22.94 -4.83 1.63
N PHE A 478 -22.45 -3.86 2.41
CA PHE A 478 -21.43 -4.11 3.43
C PHE A 478 -21.93 -5.09 4.49
N ASP A 479 -21.19 -6.18 4.66
CA ASP A 479 -21.58 -7.28 5.57
C ASP A 479 -20.56 -7.57 6.67
N GLY A 480 -19.59 -6.65 6.86
CA GLY A 480 -18.56 -6.70 7.87
C GLY A 480 -18.86 -5.90 9.13
N TYR A 481 -17.80 -5.44 9.81
CA TYR A 481 -17.89 -4.67 11.06
C TYR A 481 -17.55 -3.19 10.88
N ILE A 482 -18.19 -2.33 11.66
CA ILE A 482 -17.88 -0.89 11.71
C ILE A 482 -17.23 -0.57 13.06
N THR A 483 -16.04 0.03 13.03
CA THR A 483 -15.35 0.53 14.24
C THR A 483 -15.39 2.04 14.29
N SER A 484 -15.36 2.62 15.50
CA SER A 484 -15.02 4.03 15.64
C SER A 484 -13.53 4.27 15.42
N ASP A 485 -13.20 5.48 14.98
CA ASP A 485 -11.87 6.05 15.21
C ASP A 485 -11.64 6.27 16.73
N CYS A 486 -10.38 6.42 17.13
CA CYS A 486 -9.93 6.36 18.52
C CYS A 486 -10.29 7.61 19.33
N GLY A 487 -11.40 7.53 20.06
CA GLY A 487 -12.00 8.65 20.78
C GLY A 487 -13.20 9.30 20.08
N ALA A 488 -13.59 8.82 18.89
CA ALA A 488 -14.75 9.36 18.18
C ALA A 488 -16.06 9.17 18.97
N VAL A 489 -16.24 8.04 19.68
CA VAL A 489 -17.43 7.79 20.52
C VAL A 489 -17.51 8.76 21.70
N SER A 490 -16.40 9.02 22.38
CA SER A 490 -16.36 10.08 23.39
C SER A 490 -16.63 11.45 22.78
N GLY A 491 -16.16 11.69 21.56
CA GLY A 491 -16.40 12.94 20.82
C GLY A 491 -17.88 13.18 20.52
N VAL A 492 -18.66 12.13 20.21
CA VAL A 492 -20.12 12.25 20.03
C VAL A 492 -20.77 12.94 21.23
N ALA A 493 -20.40 12.56 22.45
CA ALA A 493 -20.97 13.12 23.67
C ALA A 493 -20.29 14.43 24.11
N ASN A 494 -18.96 14.44 24.15
CA ASN A 494 -18.20 15.47 24.87
C ASN A 494 -17.77 16.64 23.97
N ASP A 495 -17.43 16.36 22.71
CA ASP A 495 -16.82 17.32 21.80
C ASP A 495 -17.87 17.94 20.85
N HIS A 496 -18.77 17.11 20.33
CA HIS A 496 -19.90 17.52 19.48
C HIS A 496 -21.17 17.86 20.27
N GLY A 497 -21.29 17.36 21.51
CA GLY A 497 -22.49 17.53 22.32
C GLY A 497 -23.75 16.89 21.69
N TYR A 498 -23.61 15.84 20.88
CA TYR A 498 -24.73 15.21 20.16
C TYR A 498 -25.60 14.33 21.07
N SER A 499 -25.03 13.79 22.14
CA SER A 499 -25.71 13.02 23.19
C SER A 499 -25.29 13.49 24.59
N HIS A 500 -26.10 13.22 25.61
CA HIS A 500 -25.89 13.75 26.96
C HIS A 500 -25.75 12.67 28.04
N THR A 501 -26.17 11.44 27.76
CA THR A 501 -26.01 10.31 28.69
C THR A 501 -25.32 9.13 28.02
N PRO A 502 -24.67 8.23 28.78
CA PRO A 502 -24.10 7.01 28.22
C PRO A 502 -25.11 6.15 27.45
N ALA A 503 -26.38 6.12 27.90
CA ALA A 503 -27.46 5.40 27.22
C ALA A 503 -27.79 6.04 25.86
N GLU A 504 -27.88 7.37 25.80
CA GLU A 504 -28.08 8.10 24.54
C GLU A 504 -26.90 7.90 23.59
N THR A 505 -25.65 7.99 24.07
CA THR A 505 -24.46 7.78 23.24
C THR A 505 -24.41 6.36 22.68
N ALA A 506 -24.71 5.34 23.50
CA ALA A 506 -24.79 3.96 23.05
C ALA A 506 -25.90 3.75 22.01
N MET A 507 -27.08 4.35 22.22
CA MET A 507 -28.17 4.32 21.24
C MET A 507 -27.80 5.03 19.94
N ALA A 508 -27.17 6.20 20.02
CA ALA A 508 -26.75 6.99 18.86
C ALA A 508 -25.70 6.28 18.02
N THR A 509 -24.73 5.62 18.65
CA THR A 509 -23.61 4.98 17.96
C THR A 509 -23.94 3.55 17.51
N LEU A 510 -24.27 2.65 18.45
CA LEU A 510 -24.64 1.26 18.11
C LEU A 510 -25.89 1.20 17.24
N GLY A 511 -26.87 2.08 17.49
CA GLY A 511 -28.08 2.16 16.69
C GLY A 511 -27.85 2.72 15.29
N ALA A 512 -26.86 3.60 15.11
CA ALA A 512 -26.48 4.08 13.79
C ALA A 512 -25.72 3.03 12.96
N GLY A 513 -25.16 1.99 13.59
CA GLY A 513 -24.57 0.84 12.89
C GLY A 513 -23.12 0.55 13.27
N MET A 514 -22.52 1.31 14.20
CA MET A 514 -21.21 1.04 14.79
C MET A 514 -21.26 -0.26 15.60
N ASP A 515 -20.24 -1.11 15.47
CA ASP A 515 -20.18 -2.41 16.15
C ASP A 515 -19.17 -2.43 17.30
N THR A 516 -18.07 -1.67 17.20
CA THR A 516 -17.03 -1.56 18.25
C THR A 516 -16.45 -0.15 18.34
N GLU A 517 -16.06 0.25 19.54
CA GLU A 517 -15.37 1.51 19.82
C GLU A 517 -13.84 1.30 19.84
N CYS A 518 -13.08 2.21 19.23
CA CYS A 518 -11.69 2.44 19.64
C CYS A 518 -11.67 3.44 20.81
N GLY A 519 -11.44 2.95 22.02
CA GLY A 519 -11.59 3.77 23.22
C GLY A 519 -12.14 3.02 24.42
N SER A 520 -12.82 3.73 25.32
CA SER A 520 -13.27 3.20 26.60
C SER A 520 -14.62 3.75 27.06
N TYR A 521 -15.31 4.56 26.26
CA TYR A 521 -16.60 5.18 26.62
C TYR A 521 -17.67 4.10 26.87
N LEU A 522 -17.79 3.15 25.94
CA LEU A 522 -18.58 1.92 26.00
C LEU A 522 -17.79 0.77 26.67
N GLY A 523 -16.94 1.09 27.63
CA GLY A 523 -16.20 0.09 28.41
C GLY A 523 -17.11 -0.81 29.27
N ALA A 524 -16.53 -1.90 29.80
CA ALA A 524 -17.27 -2.97 30.48
C ALA A 524 -18.22 -2.48 31.59
N LYS A 525 -17.78 -1.54 32.44
CA LYS A 525 -18.63 -1.01 33.53
C LYS A 525 -19.87 -0.29 32.98
N THR A 526 -19.68 0.55 31.97
CA THR A 526 -20.76 1.29 31.32
C THR A 526 -21.72 0.31 30.64
N MET A 527 -21.19 -0.60 29.83
CA MET A 527 -22.03 -1.53 29.09
C MET A 527 -22.76 -2.52 29.99
N ALA A 528 -22.18 -3.00 31.09
CA ALA A 528 -22.89 -3.87 32.03
C ALA A 528 -24.17 -3.19 32.57
N LEU A 529 -24.07 -1.92 32.96
CA LEU A 529 -25.22 -1.15 33.42
C LEU A 529 -26.25 -0.91 32.32
N LEU A 530 -25.82 -0.60 31.09
CA LEU A 530 -26.72 -0.34 29.97
C LEU A 530 -27.45 -1.61 29.53
N LEU A 531 -26.75 -2.75 29.43
CA LEU A 531 -27.32 -4.03 29.03
C LEU A 531 -28.34 -4.56 30.05
N GLN A 532 -28.13 -4.30 31.35
CA GLN A 532 -29.08 -4.67 32.40
C GLN A 532 -30.33 -3.81 32.40
N ASN A 533 -30.20 -2.51 32.14
CA ASN A 533 -31.27 -1.53 32.38
C ASN A 533 -31.96 -0.99 31.10
N ASN A 534 -31.43 -1.29 29.92
CA ASN A 534 -31.97 -0.80 28.65
C ASN A 534 -32.06 -1.92 27.59
N ALA A 535 -33.27 -2.47 27.42
CA ALA A 535 -33.53 -3.57 26.49
C ALA A 535 -33.24 -3.22 25.02
N SER A 536 -33.37 -1.95 24.62
CA SER A 536 -33.04 -1.50 23.26
C SER A 536 -31.54 -1.55 23.02
N VAL A 537 -30.74 -1.04 23.96
CA VAL A 537 -29.27 -1.15 23.90
C VAL A 537 -28.84 -2.61 23.91
N ALA A 538 -29.46 -3.46 24.73
CA ALA A 538 -29.16 -4.90 24.75
C ALA A 538 -29.39 -5.58 23.40
N LYS A 539 -30.48 -5.24 22.70
CA LYS A 539 -30.75 -5.77 21.35
C LYS A 539 -29.74 -5.29 20.31
N LEU A 540 -29.36 -4.01 20.36
CA LEU A 540 -28.34 -3.44 19.45
C LEU A 540 -26.96 -4.07 19.69
N ALA A 541 -26.61 -4.23 20.96
CA ALA A 541 -25.40 -4.90 21.41
C ALA A 541 -25.30 -6.35 20.89
N ASP A 542 -26.38 -7.12 20.95
CA ASP A 542 -26.39 -8.49 20.41
C ASP A 542 -26.18 -8.54 18.89
N ALA A 543 -26.76 -7.58 18.15
CA ALA A 543 -26.54 -7.47 16.71
C ALA A 543 -25.08 -7.10 16.37
N ALA A 544 -24.49 -6.15 17.11
CA ALA A 544 -23.09 -5.75 16.97
C ALA A 544 -22.15 -6.93 17.26
N LEU A 545 -22.32 -7.60 18.41
CA LEU A 545 -21.50 -8.77 18.77
C LEU A 545 -21.62 -9.91 17.75
N THR A 546 -22.80 -10.13 17.18
CA THR A 546 -22.98 -11.15 16.14
C THR A 546 -22.12 -10.86 14.92
N ARG A 547 -22.03 -9.59 14.48
CA ARG A 547 -21.15 -9.18 13.36
C ARG A 547 -19.68 -9.31 13.72
N LEU A 548 -19.29 -8.89 14.93
CA LEU A 548 -17.92 -9.01 15.41
C LEU A 548 -17.46 -10.48 15.44
N PHE A 549 -18.27 -11.39 15.99
CA PHE A 549 -17.93 -12.82 16.00
C PHE A 549 -17.98 -13.45 14.60
N ASP A 550 -18.88 -13.02 13.72
CA ASP A 550 -18.90 -13.46 12.31
C ASP A 550 -17.57 -13.09 11.62
N VAL A 551 -17.04 -11.89 11.85
CA VAL A 551 -15.72 -11.48 11.34
C VAL A 551 -14.59 -12.33 11.92
N GLN A 552 -14.58 -12.60 13.23
CA GLN A 552 -13.57 -13.48 13.83
C GLN A 552 -13.64 -14.91 13.27
N MET A 553 -14.83 -15.41 12.93
CA MET A 553 -15.00 -16.70 12.25
C MET A 553 -14.49 -16.68 10.82
N ARG A 554 -14.78 -15.63 10.05
CA ARG A 554 -14.20 -15.42 8.70
C ARG A 554 -12.67 -15.37 8.77
N LEU A 555 -12.09 -14.81 9.81
CA LEU A 555 -10.64 -14.80 10.06
C LEU A 555 -10.08 -16.17 10.46
N GLY A 556 -10.91 -17.21 10.59
CA GLY A 556 -10.49 -18.57 10.93
C GLY A 556 -10.08 -18.72 12.40
N PHE A 557 -10.53 -17.85 13.29
CA PHE A 557 -10.12 -17.86 14.69
C PHE A 557 -10.59 -19.10 15.45
N PHE A 558 -11.79 -19.58 15.09
CA PHE A 558 -12.48 -20.69 15.75
C PHE A 558 -12.16 -22.06 15.15
N ASP A 559 -11.83 -22.12 13.86
CA ASP A 559 -11.62 -23.38 13.16
C ASP A 559 -10.19 -23.91 13.37
N PRO A 560 -9.98 -25.24 13.25
CA PRO A 560 -8.65 -25.83 13.34
C PRO A 560 -7.68 -25.20 12.33
N ARG A 561 -6.47 -24.89 12.80
CA ARG A 561 -5.48 -24.12 12.02
C ARG A 561 -5.07 -24.77 10.71
N ASP A 562 -5.03 -26.09 10.66
CA ASP A 562 -4.68 -26.86 9.47
C ASP A 562 -5.76 -26.82 8.39
N GLN A 563 -6.97 -26.36 8.72
CA GLN A 563 -8.07 -26.15 7.78
C GLN A 563 -8.15 -24.69 7.27
N VAL A 564 -7.49 -23.76 7.94
CA VAL A 564 -7.40 -22.35 7.52
C VAL A 564 -6.19 -22.22 6.57
N PRO A 565 -6.35 -21.74 5.31
CA PRO A 565 -5.28 -21.78 4.30
C PRO A 565 -3.96 -21.08 4.69
N TRP A 566 -4.03 -20.10 5.60
CA TRP A 566 -2.90 -19.33 6.14
C TRP A 566 -2.69 -19.57 7.64
N GLY A 567 -3.36 -20.55 8.25
CA GLY A 567 -3.26 -20.85 9.69
C GLY A 567 -1.90 -21.39 10.13
N ARG A 568 -1.03 -21.72 9.17
CA ARG A 568 0.33 -22.24 9.35
C ARG A 568 1.44 -21.20 9.19
N PHE A 569 1.17 -20.00 8.69
CA PHE A 569 2.22 -18.99 8.55
C PHE A 569 2.82 -18.63 9.92
N GLY A 570 4.14 -18.55 10.02
CA GLY A 570 4.84 -18.08 11.21
C GLY A 570 5.72 -16.85 10.92
N PRO A 571 6.55 -16.42 11.89
CA PRO A 571 7.41 -15.24 11.74
C PRO A 571 8.37 -15.28 10.55
N GLU A 572 8.65 -16.46 10.00
CA GLU A 572 9.51 -16.66 8.83
C GLU A 572 8.94 -16.10 7.51
N VAL A 573 7.64 -15.79 7.45
CA VAL A 573 7.05 -15.13 6.27
C VAL A 573 7.12 -13.61 6.35
N VAL A 574 7.69 -13.05 7.42
CA VAL A 574 7.81 -11.60 7.63
C VAL A 574 9.16 -11.12 7.09
N ASP A 575 9.14 -10.02 6.32
CA ASP A 575 10.35 -9.36 5.81
C ASP A 575 11.24 -10.29 4.96
N THR A 576 10.59 -11.10 4.11
CA THR A 576 11.30 -12.01 3.20
C THR A 576 12.06 -11.23 2.13
N PRO A 577 13.11 -11.83 1.51
CA PRO A 577 13.79 -11.21 0.37
C PRO A 577 12.84 -10.80 -0.77
N ALA A 578 11.77 -11.56 -1.02
CA ALA A 578 10.76 -11.23 -2.02
C ALA A 578 9.94 -9.99 -1.61
N HIS A 579 9.56 -9.86 -0.34
CA HIS A 579 8.84 -8.68 0.15
C HIS A 579 9.71 -7.42 0.09
N ARG A 580 10.99 -7.54 0.45
CA ARG A 580 11.99 -6.45 0.31
C ARG A 580 12.18 -6.03 -1.14
N ALA A 581 12.22 -6.99 -2.08
CA ALA A 581 12.31 -6.70 -3.51
C ALA A 581 11.04 -6.00 -4.02
N LEU A 582 9.86 -6.38 -3.52
CA LEU A 582 8.62 -5.68 -3.84
C LEU A 582 8.59 -4.26 -3.26
N ALA A 583 9.07 -4.05 -2.04
CA ALA A 583 9.19 -2.71 -1.46
C ALA A 583 10.11 -1.83 -2.30
N ARG A 584 11.22 -2.39 -2.78
CA ARG A 584 12.13 -1.70 -3.69
C ARG A 584 11.47 -1.35 -5.04
N GLU A 585 10.77 -2.29 -5.65
CA GLU A 585 10.04 -2.07 -6.91
C GLU A 585 8.95 -1.00 -6.73
N ALA A 586 8.26 -1.00 -5.58
CA ALA A 586 7.29 0.03 -5.25
C ALA A 586 7.96 1.42 -5.18
N SER A 587 9.11 1.55 -4.51
CA SER A 587 9.87 2.80 -4.48
C SER A 587 10.28 3.25 -5.89
N ASP A 588 10.80 2.34 -6.72
CA ASP A 588 11.23 2.64 -8.09
C ASP A 588 10.09 3.17 -8.98
N GLN A 589 8.90 2.57 -8.85
CA GLN A 589 7.72 3.00 -9.60
C GLN A 589 7.05 4.26 -9.06
N SER A 590 7.39 4.68 -7.83
CA SER A 590 6.78 5.84 -7.14
C SER A 590 7.48 7.16 -7.43
N LEU A 591 8.66 7.14 -8.07
CA LEU A 591 9.42 8.35 -8.36
C LEU A 591 8.80 9.12 -9.53
N VAL A 592 8.51 10.41 -9.30
CA VAL A 592 7.92 11.33 -10.28
C VAL A 592 8.96 12.35 -10.70
N LEU A 593 9.40 12.29 -11.96
CA LEU A 593 10.32 13.28 -12.53
C LEU A 593 9.50 14.48 -13.05
N LEU A 594 9.61 15.65 -12.42
CA LEU A 594 8.78 16.82 -12.70
C LEU A 594 9.45 17.83 -13.64
N LYS A 595 10.78 17.88 -13.63
CA LYS A 595 11.60 18.73 -14.53
C LYS A 595 12.84 17.96 -14.94
N ASN A 596 13.24 18.08 -16.22
CA ASN A 596 14.50 17.54 -16.72
C ASN A 596 15.02 18.34 -17.93
N THR A 597 15.45 19.58 -17.68
CA THR A 597 15.94 20.48 -18.72
C THR A 597 17.32 20.03 -19.22
N GLY A 598 17.52 20.08 -20.54
CA GLY A 598 18.80 19.74 -21.17
C GLY A 598 19.25 18.29 -21.01
N GLY A 599 18.36 17.39 -20.54
CA GLY A 599 18.72 16.02 -20.22
C GLY A 599 19.68 15.90 -19.03
N THR A 600 19.52 16.78 -18.04
CA THR A 600 20.34 16.79 -16.80
C THR A 600 20.39 15.43 -16.13
N LEU A 601 19.24 14.76 -16.06
CA LEU A 601 19.14 13.37 -15.63
C LEU A 601 18.85 12.44 -16.82
N PRO A 602 19.37 11.19 -16.79
CA PRO A 602 20.26 10.66 -15.76
C PRO A 602 21.66 11.29 -15.83
N PHE A 603 22.32 11.44 -14.68
CA PHE A 603 23.68 11.97 -14.64
C PHE A 603 24.62 11.11 -15.49
N SER A 604 25.48 11.77 -16.26
CA SER A 604 26.58 11.11 -16.93
C SER A 604 27.56 10.50 -15.91
N LYS A 605 28.25 9.42 -16.29
CA LYS A 605 29.26 8.81 -15.42
C LYS A 605 30.33 9.84 -15.07
N THR A 606 30.49 10.09 -13.77
CA THR A 606 31.51 11.00 -13.22
C THR A 606 32.54 10.22 -12.42
N THR A 607 33.82 10.60 -12.53
CA THR A 607 34.89 10.11 -11.65
C THR A 607 35.02 10.94 -10.37
N LYS A 608 34.41 12.14 -10.36
CA LYS A 608 34.34 13.01 -9.18
C LYS A 608 33.13 12.63 -8.30
N PRO A 609 33.25 12.81 -6.98
CA PRO A 609 32.12 12.68 -6.07
C PRO A 609 30.89 13.50 -6.47
N VAL A 610 29.72 13.03 -6.05
CA VAL A 610 28.44 13.76 -6.13
C VAL A 610 28.15 14.36 -4.75
N ALA A 611 27.89 15.67 -4.69
CA ALA A 611 27.40 16.28 -3.45
C ALA A 611 25.94 15.88 -3.23
N VAL A 612 25.62 15.27 -2.08
CA VAL A 612 24.26 14.97 -1.65
C VAL A 612 23.98 15.82 -0.42
N VAL A 613 23.20 16.88 -0.57
CA VAL A 613 23.05 17.93 0.45
C VAL A 613 21.58 18.24 0.73
N GLY A 614 21.25 18.49 1.99
CA GLY A 614 19.94 18.99 2.40
C GLY A 614 19.33 18.17 3.52
N ARG A 615 18.24 18.69 4.09
CA ARG A 615 17.60 18.16 5.31
C ARG A 615 17.34 16.65 5.23
N ASN A 616 16.99 16.16 4.05
CA ASN A 616 16.62 14.76 3.83
C ASN A 616 17.73 13.94 3.14
N ALA A 617 18.95 14.48 2.96
CA ALA A 617 20.07 13.77 2.33
C ALA A 617 20.52 12.53 3.10
N LEU A 618 20.41 12.59 4.43
CA LEU A 618 20.73 11.51 5.37
C LEU A 618 19.47 10.89 5.99
N ALA A 619 18.31 11.06 5.35
CA ALA A 619 17.03 10.61 5.89
C ALA A 619 17.03 9.09 6.13
N THR A 620 16.54 8.69 7.31
CA THR A 620 16.26 7.29 7.66
C THR A 620 14.76 7.13 7.90
N THR A 621 14.30 7.30 9.13
CA THR A 621 12.90 7.08 9.53
C THR A 621 11.93 8.04 8.88
N ASN A 622 12.38 9.24 8.48
CA ASN A 622 11.55 10.16 7.69
C ASN A 622 11.06 9.52 6.38
N MET A 623 11.84 8.62 5.77
CA MET A 623 11.43 7.95 4.53
C MET A 623 10.24 7.00 4.72
N LEU A 624 9.88 6.67 5.95
CA LEU A 624 8.76 5.79 6.28
C LEU A 624 7.43 6.52 6.42
N GLY A 625 7.42 7.86 6.45
CA GLY A 625 6.22 8.62 6.77
C GLY A 625 5.72 8.31 8.18
N ASN A 626 4.41 8.09 8.32
CA ASN A 626 3.76 7.62 9.54
C ASN A 626 3.24 6.17 9.41
N TYR A 627 2.59 5.64 10.46
CA TYR A 627 1.97 4.30 10.46
C TYR A 627 2.83 3.17 9.85
N TYR A 628 4.10 3.06 10.27
CA TYR A 628 5.05 2.08 9.77
C TYR A 628 5.37 0.95 10.77
N GLY A 629 5.86 -0.18 10.24
CA GLY A 629 6.54 -1.23 11.00
C GLY A 629 8.05 -0.97 11.08
N THR A 630 8.81 -1.82 11.75
CA THR A 630 10.27 -1.66 11.82
C THR A 630 10.94 -2.43 10.66
N PRO A 631 11.40 -1.78 9.58
CA PRO A 631 12.14 -2.49 8.55
C PRO A 631 13.53 -2.93 9.06
N PRO A 632 14.13 -3.98 8.48
CA PRO A 632 15.46 -4.47 8.87
C PRO A 632 16.59 -3.48 8.51
N PHE A 633 16.35 -2.57 7.58
CA PHE A 633 17.31 -1.57 7.11
C PHE A 633 16.59 -0.35 6.56
N LEU A 634 17.31 0.76 6.49
CA LEU A 634 16.90 2.00 5.82
C LEU A 634 18.10 2.50 5.01
N ILE A 635 17.89 2.75 3.72
CA ILE A 635 18.96 3.27 2.84
C ILE A 635 18.69 4.75 2.61
N SER A 636 19.51 5.63 3.19
CA SER A 636 19.39 7.07 2.98
C SER A 636 19.73 7.45 1.53
N PRO A 637 19.27 8.60 1.01
CA PRO A 637 19.67 9.09 -0.31
C PRO A 637 21.20 9.17 -0.50
N CYS A 638 21.92 9.62 0.52
CA CYS A 638 23.38 9.60 0.56
C CYS A 638 23.96 8.19 0.42
N ASP A 639 23.43 7.22 1.18
CA ASP A 639 23.91 5.84 1.14
C ASP A 639 23.62 5.18 -0.21
N GLY A 640 22.45 5.46 -0.80
CA GLY A 640 22.10 4.98 -2.14
C GLY A 640 23.06 5.49 -3.22
N VAL A 641 23.38 6.80 -3.19
CA VAL A 641 24.37 7.38 -4.11
C VAL A 641 25.77 6.81 -3.85
N SER A 642 26.15 6.60 -2.59
CA SER A 642 27.44 6.00 -2.21
C SER A 642 27.58 4.54 -2.65
N ALA A 643 26.48 3.78 -2.65
CA ALA A 643 26.44 2.39 -3.09
C ALA A 643 26.42 2.24 -4.62
N SER A 644 26.16 3.32 -5.36
CA SER A 644 26.13 3.30 -6.82
C SER A 644 27.52 3.02 -7.40
N SER A 645 27.62 2.03 -8.30
CA SER A 645 28.90 1.53 -8.82
C SER A 645 29.75 2.63 -9.45
N GLY A 646 30.93 2.88 -8.89
CA GLY A 646 31.90 3.84 -9.40
C GLY A 646 31.61 5.30 -9.03
N VAL A 647 30.63 5.54 -8.17
CA VAL A 647 30.27 6.87 -7.66
C VAL A 647 30.74 7.00 -6.21
N LYS A 648 31.24 8.19 -5.84
CA LYS A 648 31.46 8.57 -4.44
C LYS A 648 30.45 9.65 -4.08
N ALA A 649 29.94 9.66 -2.86
CA ALA A 649 29.11 10.77 -2.37
C ALA A 649 29.88 11.64 -1.37
N LEU A 650 29.62 12.94 -1.38
CA LEU A 650 29.93 13.85 -0.28
C LEU A 650 28.60 14.28 0.34
N CYS A 651 28.35 13.85 1.56
CA CYS A 651 27.05 14.00 2.18
C CYS A 651 27.02 15.09 3.25
N SER A 652 25.96 15.88 3.25
CA SER A 652 25.71 16.95 4.22
C SER A 652 24.21 17.06 4.47
N ASP A 653 23.81 17.35 5.71
CA ASP A 653 22.42 17.68 6.04
C ASP A 653 22.03 19.11 5.62
N GLY A 654 22.99 19.91 5.14
CA GLY A 654 22.78 21.28 4.69
C GLY A 654 22.55 22.29 5.83
N THR A 655 22.76 21.91 7.09
CA THR A 655 22.54 22.78 8.26
C THR A 655 23.50 23.97 8.32
N ASP A 656 24.62 23.90 7.60
CA ASP A 656 25.59 24.99 7.40
C ASP A 656 25.18 25.99 6.29
N GLY A 657 23.93 25.94 5.83
CA GLY A 657 23.43 26.74 4.70
C GLY A 657 24.08 26.37 3.36
N GLY A 658 24.71 25.20 3.26
CA GLY A 658 25.39 24.71 2.06
C GLY A 658 26.85 25.16 1.95
N ALA A 659 27.43 25.78 2.98
CA ALA A 659 28.80 26.31 2.96
C ALA A 659 29.84 25.24 2.57
N SER A 660 29.77 24.06 3.17
CA SER A 660 30.63 22.91 2.85
C SER A 660 30.49 22.45 1.40
N THR A 661 29.25 22.42 0.88
CA THR A 661 28.97 22.04 -0.52
C THR A 661 29.52 23.09 -1.48
N VAL A 662 29.32 24.38 -1.19
CA VAL A 662 29.88 25.49 -1.98
C VAL A 662 31.42 25.42 -2.01
N SER A 663 32.07 25.14 -0.88
CA SER A 663 33.52 24.95 -0.83
C SER A 663 33.97 23.77 -1.69
N ALA A 664 33.25 22.64 -1.66
CA ALA A 664 33.55 21.47 -2.48
C ALA A 664 33.39 21.77 -3.99
N ILE A 665 32.34 22.52 -4.37
CA ILE A 665 32.14 22.96 -5.77
C ILE A 665 33.31 23.85 -6.21
N LYS A 666 33.65 24.88 -5.43
CA LYS A 666 34.74 25.83 -5.75
C LYS A 666 36.11 25.15 -5.84
N ALA A 667 36.34 24.13 -5.02
CA ALA A 667 37.56 23.31 -5.09
C ALA A 667 37.58 22.34 -6.29
N GLY A 668 36.50 22.27 -7.07
CA GLY A 668 36.35 21.31 -8.16
C GLY A 668 36.29 19.85 -7.70
N ALA A 669 35.93 19.62 -6.43
CA ALA A 669 35.94 18.30 -5.78
C ALA A 669 34.71 17.45 -6.12
N VAL A 670 33.67 18.05 -6.71
CA VAL A 670 32.41 17.37 -7.08
C VAL A 670 32.11 17.48 -8.57
N GLY A 671 31.39 16.51 -9.11
CA GLY A 671 30.97 16.45 -10.52
C GLY A 671 29.49 16.69 -10.74
N ALA A 672 28.66 16.61 -9.70
CA ALA A 672 27.22 16.87 -9.72
C ALA A 672 26.73 17.22 -8.32
N VAL A 673 25.54 17.80 -8.24
CA VAL A 673 24.86 18.13 -6.97
C VAL A 673 23.46 17.54 -6.94
N VAL A 674 23.12 16.92 -5.82
CA VAL A 674 21.78 16.44 -5.47
C VAL A 674 21.35 17.18 -4.21
N LEU A 675 20.35 18.05 -4.35
CA LEU A 675 19.69 18.71 -3.23
C LEU A 675 18.52 17.84 -2.79
N VAL A 676 18.55 17.29 -1.57
CA VAL A 676 17.45 16.48 -1.01
C VAL A 676 16.73 17.29 0.07
N VAL A 677 15.62 17.89 -0.32
CA VAL A 677 14.83 18.84 0.49
C VAL A 677 13.43 18.28 0.77
N GLY A 678 12.64 18.99 1.55
CA GLY A 678 11.21 18.73 1.69
C GLY A 678 10.74 18.83 3.14
N LEU A 679 9.80 17.94 3.48
CA LEU A 679 9.08 17.91 4.75
C LEU A 679 9.52 16.73 5.62
N THR A 680 9.07 16.75 6.86
CA THR A 680 9.17 15.66 7.82
C THR A 680 7.79 15.17 8.25
N SER A 681 7.66 13.86 8.47
CA SER A 681 6.45 13.21 9.01
C SER A 681 6.72 12.67 10.43
N GLU A 682 5.78 11.95 11.06
CA GLU A 682 5.92 11.32 12.38
C GLU A 682 7.14 10.41 12.49
N GLY A 683 7.65 9.89 11.36
CA GLY A 683 8.93 9.21 11.30
C GLY A 683 10.12 10.07 11.76
N GLN A 684 10.02 11.39 11.76
CA GLN A 684 11.08 12.32 12.14
C GLN A 684 10.52 13.59 12.80
N GLU A 685 10.68 13.68 14.13
CA GLU A 685 10.25 14.86 14.89
C GLU A 685 11.26 16.03 14.84
N PRO A 686 10.80 17.30 14.93
CA PRO A 686 9.39 17.71 14.86
C PRO A 686 8.82 17.53 13.45
N ALA A 687 7.70 16.82 13.31
CA ALA A 687 7.06 16.59 12.02
C ALA A 687 6.50 17.91 11.44
N ASP A 688 6.59 18.12 10.12
CA ASP A 688 5.97 19.25 9.43
C ASP A 688 4.50 18.95 9.08
N GLU A 689 4.20 17.70 8.71
CA GLU A 689 2.88 17.16 8.42
C GLU A 689 2.70 15.83 9.16
N ALA A 690 1.64 15.68 9.96
CA ALA A 690 1.42 14.48 10.76
C ALA A 690 -0.04 14.33 11.18
N GLU A 691 -0.40 13.18 11.73
CA GLU A 691 -1.63 13.05 12.49
C GLU A 691 -1.70 14.08 13.62
N GLY A 692 -2.83 14.79 13.75
CA GLY A 692 -3.01 15.87 14.71
C GLY A 692 -2.30 17.18 14.34
N LYS A 693 -1.64 17.28 13.18
CA LYS A 693 -0.90 18.47 12.75
C LYS A 693 -1.01 18.75 11.25
N ASP A 694 -1.88 19.69 10.90
CA ASP A 694 -1.90 20.28 9.55
C ASP A 694 -0.78 21.29 9.36
N ARG A 695 -0.39 21.48 8.10
CA ARG A 695 0.48 22.57 7.68
C ARG A 695 -0.28 23.89 7.63
N THR A 696 0.46 24.98 7.75
CA THR A 696 -0.08 26.35 7.62
C THR A 696 0.40 27.05 6.35
N SER A 697 1.34 26.45 5.62
CA SER A 697 1.95 26.96 4.39
C SER A 697 2.34 25.79 3.49
N LEU A 698 2.47 26.05 2.19
CA LEU A 698 2.97 25.13 1.18
C LEU A 698 4.46 25.35 0.88
N LEU A 699 5.12 26.35 1.48
CA LEU A 699 6.55 26.61 1.29
C LEU A 699 7.43 25.56 1.96
N LEU A 700 8.69 25.46 1.52
CA LEU A 700 9.68 24.63 2.17
C LEU A 700 10.07 25.22 3.55
N PRO A 701 10.07 24.41 4.62
CA PRO A 701 10.43 24.89 5.95
C PRO A 701 11.95 25.09 6.09
N LEU A 702 12.37 25.77 7.16
CA LEU A 702 13.76 25.91 7.59
C LEU A 702 14.72 26.52 6.54
N LYS A 703 14.23 27.47 5.73
CA LYS A 703 15.04 28.18 4.73
C LYS A 703 15.72 27.24 3.71
N GLN A 704 15.10 26.11 3.39
CA GLN A 704 15.62 25.21 2.36
C GLN A 704 15.66 25.89 0.98
N ASP A 705 14.79 26.87 0.71
CA ASP A 705 14.88 27.69 -0.51
C ASP A 705 16.19 28.50 -0.59
N ASP A 706 16.66 29.05 0.53
CA ASP A 706 17.96 29.76 0.60
C ASP A 706 19.12 28.80 0.30
N LEU A 707 19.05 27.57 0.82
CA LEU A 707 20.03 26.51 0.53
C LEU A 707 20.03 26.17 -0.97
N ILE A 708 18.84 25.94 -1.55
CA ILE A 708 18.69 25.64 -2.98
C ILE A 708 19.28 26.77 -3.82
N ALA A 709 18.88 28.02 -3.55
CA ALA A 709 19.35 29.18 -4.28
C ALA A 709 20.87 29.34 -4.19
N THR A 710 21.45 29.23 -3.00
CA THR A 710 22.88 29.37 -2.74
C THR A 710 23.69 28.32 -3.49
N VAL A 711 23.33 27.04 -3.35
CA VAL A 711 24.08 25.94 -3.97
C VAL A 711 23.90 25.93 -5.48
N ALA A 712 22.67 26.16 -5.98
CA ALA A 712 22.39 26.16 -7.40
C ALA A 712 23.10 27.31 -8.14
N MET A 713 23.18 28.50 -7.52
CA MET A 713 23.90 29.64 -8.08
C MET A 713 25.38 29.32 -8.31
N VAL A 714 26.06 28.78 -7.30
CA VAL A 714 27.48 28.40 -7.42
C VAL A 714 27.65 27.22 -8.39
N ALA A 715 26.78 26.22 -8.35
CA ALA A 715 26.82 25.10 -9.30
C ALA A 715 26.69 25.58 -10.76
N LYS A 716 25.85 26.58 -11.04
CA LYS A 716 25.70 27.21 -12.37
C LYS A 716 27.00 27.88 -12.83
N GLU A 717 27.67 28.63 -11.95
CA GLU A 717 28.98 29.26 -12.23
C GLU A 717 30.03 28.22 -12.66
N TYR A 718 30.03 27.05 -12.00
CA TYR A 718 30.96 25.95 -12.26
C TYR A 718 30.45 24.91 -13.27
N LYS A 719 29.30 25.17 -13.92
CA LYS A 719 28.67 24.31 -14.93
C LYS A 719 28.40 22.87 -14.45
N LEU A 720 28.06 22.72 -13.17
CA LEU A 720 27.70 21.43 -12.60
C LEU A 720 26.19 21.16 -12.77
N PRO A 721 25.80 19.92 -13.10
CA PRO A 721 24.39 19.53 -13.11
C PRO A 721 23.84 19.49 -11.68
N VAL A 722 22.62 20.01 -11.50
CA VAL A 722 21.90 20.03 -10.22
C VAL A 722 20.57 19.32 -10.36
N ALA A 723 20.35 18.33 -9.51
CA ALA A 723 19.05 17.68 -9.32
C ALA A 723 18.47 18.04 -7.95
N LEU A 724 17.21 18.46 -7.92
CA LEU A 724 16.43 18.64 -6.70
C LEU A 724 15.55 17.40 -6.49
N VAL A 725 15.68 16.77 -5.33
CA VAL A 725 14.82 15.67 -4.87
C VAL A 725 13.96 16.20 -3.74
N VAL A 726 12.65 16.23 -3.93
CA VAL A 726 11.67 16.68 -2.95
C VAL A 726 11.08 15.45 -2.26
N MET A 727 11.36 15.31 -0.96
CA MET A 727 10.82 14.26 -0.10
C MET A 727 9.75 14.87 0.82
N SER A 728 8.50 14.59 0.52
CA SER A 728 7.31 15.06 1.24
C SER A 728 6.13 14.17 0.91
N GLY A 729 5.18 14.03 1.82
CA GLY A 729 3.89 13.42 1.55
C GLY A 729 2.99 14.37 0.77
N GLY A 730 2.76 15.56 1.31
CA GLY A 730 2.00 16.63 0.67
C GLY A 730 2.78 17.39 -0.41
N PRO A 731 2.08 18.11 -1.32
CA PRO A 731 2.73 18.94 -2.32
C PRO A 731 3.34 20.19 -1.68
N VAL A 732 4.43 20.68 -2.26
CA VAL A 732 5.18 21.84 -1.76
C VAL A 732 5.37 22.83 -2.89
N ASP A 733 5.15 24.12 -2.64
CA ASP A 733 5.42 25.15 -3.64
C ASP A 733 6.93 25.29 -3.85
N VAL A 734 7.40 24.80 -5.00
CA VAL A 734 8.80 24.90 -5.46
C VAL A 734 8.90 25.74 -6.73
N SER A 735 8.00 26.72 -6.91
CA SER A 735 7.95 27.58 -8.09
C SER A 735 9.29 28.25 -8.40
N ASP A 736 10.00 28.72 -7.38
CA ASP A 736 11.32 29.34 -7.53
C ASP A 736 12.37 28.36 -8.08
N ALA A 737 12.42 27.14 -7.53
CA ALA A 737 13.30 26.09 -8.05
C ALA A 737 12.89 25.62 -9.46
N LYS A 738 11.58 25.56 -9.74
CA LYS A 738 11.05 25.25 -11.07
C LYS A 738 11.50 26.30 -12.10
N GLY A 739 11.45 27.59 -11.76
CA GLY A 739 11.88 28.70 -12.60
C GLY A 739 13.41 28.86 -12.70
N ASN A 740 14.18 28.34 -11.74
CA ASN A 740 15.63 28.45 -11.73
C ASN A 740 16.29 27.52 -12.78
N GLU A 741 16.95 28.12 -13.77
CA GLU A 741 17.68 27.39 -14.83
C GLU A 741 18.85 26.54 -14.31
N ALA A 742 19.42 26.90 -13.16
CA ALA A 742 20.50 26.12 -12.54
C ALA A 742 20.01 24.76 -12.04
N VAL A 743 18.73 24.68 -11.63
CA VAL A 743 18.09 23.42 -11.21
C VAL A 743 17.64 22.68 -12.46
N GLY A 744 18.51 21.83 -12.99
CA GLY A 744 18.29 21.13 -14.24
C GLY A 744 17.24 20.02 -14.14
N ALA A 745 17.08 19.40 -12.97
CA ALA A 745 16.06 18.40 -12.73
C ALA A 745 15.34 18.57 -11.37
N ILE A 746 14.06 18.19 -11.33
CA ILE A 746 13.25 18.12 -10.11
C ILE A 746 12.57 16.76 -10.10
N MET A 747 12.72 16.02 -9.01
CA MET A 747 12.08 14.73 -8.78
C MET A 747 11.36 14.75 -7.43
N TRP A 748 10.12 14.29 -7.39
CA TRP A 748 9.39 14.05 -6.15
C TRP A 748 9.39 12.55 -5.84
N CYS A 749 9.60 12.19 -4.56
CA CYS A 749 9.75 10.80 -4.13
C CYS A 749 8.78 10.35 -3.04
N GLY A 750 7.80 11.19 -2.66
CA GLY A 750 6.92 10.87 -1.53
C GLY A 750 7.73 10.67 -0.24
N TYR A 751 7.27 9.72 0.58
CA TYR A 751 8.12 9.03 1.56
C TYR A 751 8.44 7.62 1.02
N PRO A 752 9.67 7.37 0.55
CA PRO A 752 9.96 6.28 -0.38
C PRO A 752 10.19 4.90 0.26
N GLY A 753 9.96 4.73 1.56
CA GLY A 753 10.05 3.44 2.26
C GLY A 753 11.49 2.96 2.50
N GLN A 754 11.63 1.68 2.86
CA GLN A 754 12.90 1.13 3.37
C GLN A 754 14.07 1.15 2.39
N ALA A 755 13.78 1.09 1.08
CA ALA A 755 14.77 1.07 0.00
C ALA A 755 14.81 2.39 -0.79
N GLY A 756 14.24 3.47 -0.24
CA GLY A 756 14.02 4.71 -0.96
C GLY A 756 15.27 5.39 -1.48
N GLY A 757 16.35 5.45 -0.69
CA GLY A 757 17.61 6.02 -1.15
C GLY A 757 18.24 5.29 -2.32
N ALA A 758 18.09 3.95 -2.38
CA ALA A 758 18.55 3.15 -3.51
C ALA A 758 17.72 3.43 -4.77
N ALA A 759 16.40 3.56 -4.64
CA ALA A 759 15.53 3.92 -5.76
C ALA A 759 15.86 5.32 -6.32
N ILE A 760 16.07 6.30 -5.43
CA ILE A 760 16.48 7.66 -5.81
C ILE A 760 17.80 7.62 -6.58
N ALA A 761 18.80 6.88 -6.07
CA ALA A 761 20.10 6.77 -6.73
C ALA A 761 20.00 6.11 -8.12
N ASP A 762 19.24 5.02 -8.24
CA ASP A 762 19.07 4.32 -9.50
C ASP A 762 18.35 5.18 -10.56
N ALA A 763 17.41 6.04 -10.14
CA ALA A 763 16.85 7.07 -11.02
C ALA A 763 17.92 8.10 -11.42
N LEU A 764 18.63 8.69 -10.46
CA LEU A 764 19.65 9.71 -10.72
C LEU A 764 20.71 9.25 -11.74
N PHE A 765 21.09 7.98 -11.74
CA PHE A 765 22.08 7.42 -12.67
C PHE A 765 21.47 6.60 -13.83
N GLY A 766 20.14 6.59 -13.95
CA GLY A 766 19.44 5.98 -15.09
C GLY A 766 19.50 4.46 -15.16
N VAL A 767 19.74 3.80 -14.02
CA VAL A 767 19.48 2.37 -13.82
C VAL A 767 17.98 2.12 -13.92
N THR A 768 17.20 2.97 -13.27
CA THR A 768 15.74 3.01 -13.36
C THR A 768 15.31 4.22 -14.19
N ASN A 769 14.31 4.05 -15.05
CA ASN A 769 13.65 5.14 -15.75
C ASN A 769 12.38 5.53 -14.98
N PRO A 770 12.31 6.73 -14.36
CA PRO A 770 11.12 7.18 -13.63
C PRO A 770 9.87 7.12 -14.50
N SER A 771 8.76 6.70 -13.88
CA SER A 771 7.48 6.53 -14.57
C SER A 771 6.26 6.96 -13.76
N GLY A 772 6.46 7.44 -12.53
CA GLY A 772 5.38 7.91 -11.69
C GLY A 772 4.69 9.15 -12.27
N LYS A 773 3.40 9.30 -11.97
CA LYS A 773 2.56 10.45 -12.33
C LYS A 773 1.94 11.05 -11.08
N LEU A 774 1.91 12.37 -10.94
CA LEU A 774 1.27 13.03 -9.81
C LEU A 774 -0.20 12.63 -9.68
N THR A 775 -0.62 12.21 -8.48
CA THR A 775 -2.02 11.95 -8.13
C THR A 775 -2.64 13.10 -7.31
N MET A 776 -1.96 14.23 -7.26
CA MET A 776 -2.38 15.44 -6.57
C MET A 776 -1.91 16.68 -7.34
N THR A 777 -2.66 17.77 -7.23
CA THR A 777 -2.31 19.06 -7.79
C THR A 777 -1.32 19.79 -6.86
N TRP A 778 -0.23 20.31 -7.42
CA TRP A 778 0.70 21.15 -6.66
C TRP A 778 0.28 22.60 -6.80
N TYR A 779 -0.21 23.17 -5.69
CA TYR A 779 -0.71 24.54 -5.63
C TYR A 779 0.42 25.53 -5.33
N PRO A 780 0.33 26.78 -5.82
CA PRO A 780 1.19 27.86 -5.33
C PRO A 780 0.80 28.24 -3.91
N GLU A 781 1.73 28.84 -3.15
CA GLU A 781 1.49 29.29 -1.76
C GLU A 781 0.27 30.21 -1.64
N GLN A 782 0.02 31.03 -2.67
CA GLN A 782 -1.14 31.93 -2.74
C GLN A 782 -2.47 31.21 -2.48
N PHE A 783 -2.59 29.93 -2.85
CA PHE A 783 -3.81 29.13 -2.60
C PHE A 783 -4.23 29.12 -1.13
N VAL A 784 -3.27 29.08 -0.20
CA VAL A 784 -3.51 29.07 1.25
C VAL A 784 -4.24 30.32 1.72
N GLN A 785 -4.06 31.44 1.02
CA GLN A 785 -4.71 32.73 1.30
C GLN A 785 -6.08 32.88 0.64
N GLU A 786 -6.35 32.10 -0.42
CA GLU A 786 -7.60 32.16 -1.19
C GLU A 786 -8.71 31.30 -0.58
N VAL A 787 -8.35 30.20 0.07
CA VAL A 787 -9.33 29.27 0.66
C VAL A 787 -8.87 28.75 2.02
N SER A 788 -9.77 28.79 3.00
CA SER A 788 -9.54 28.21 4.32
C SER A 788 -9.39 26.69 4.24
N LEU A 789 -8.52 26.09 5.07
CA LEU A 789 -8.42 24.64 5.21
C LEU A 789 -9.78 24.00 5.58
N THR A 790 -10.58 24.71 6.37
CA THR A 790 -11.88 24.25 6.88
C THR A 790 -13.04 24.45 5.90
N ASP A 791 -12.83 25.12 4.77
CA ASP A 791 -13.83 25.18 3.70
C ASP A 791 -13.84 23.87 2.92
N MET A 792 -14.87 23.04 3.17
CA MET A 792 -15.09 21.75 2.52
C MET A 792 -15.50 21.85 1.04
N GLY A 793 -15.84 23.04 0.54
CA GLY A 793 -16.33 23.24 -0.81
C GLY A 793 -15.28 22.84 -1.86
N MET A 794 -15.65 21.91 -2.75
CA MET A 794 -14.77 21.51 -3.86
C MET A 794 -14.86 22.46 -5.05
N ARG A 795 -16.05 23.05 -5.27
CA ARG A 795 -16.35 23.89 -6.42
C ARG A 795 -15.88 25.33 -6.19
N PRO A 796 -15.49 26.06 -7.26
CA PRO A 796 -15.20 27.47 -7.14
C PRO A 796 -16.43 28.25 -6.65
N ASN A 797 -16.21 29.16 -5.70
CA ASN A 797 -17.25 30.00 -5.12
C ASN A 797 -16.72 31.43 -4.94
N ALA A 798 -17.21 32.33 -5.79
CA ALA A 798 -16.80 33.73 -5.79
C ALA A 798 -17.18 34.48 -4.50
N SER A 799 -18.21 34.03 -3.77
CA SER A 799 -18.64 34.66 -2.53
C SER A 799 -17.71 34.35 -1.36
N THR A 800 -16.99 33.22 -1.38
CA THR A 800 -16.03 32.83 -0.34
C THR A 800 -14.57 33.04 -0.75
N GLY A 801 -14.32 33.35 -2.03
CA GLY A 801 -12.96 33.41 -2.58
C GLY A 801 -12.40 32.04 -2.98
N ASN A 802 -13.11 30.94 -2.72
CA ASN A 802 -12.67 29.59 -3.03
C ASN A 802 -12.45 29.41 -4.55
N PRO A 803 -11.22 29.13 -5.01
CA PRO A 803 -10.90 29.00 -6.43
C PRO A 803 -11.22 27.60 -7.00
N GLY A 804 -11.89 26.76 -6.23
CA GLY A 804 -12.08 25.34 -6.50
C GLY A 804 -10.88 24.51 -6.05
N ARG A 805 -11.11 23.21 -5.85
CA ARG A 805 -10.12 22.25 -5.34
C ARG A 805 -9.97 21.05 -6.26
N SER A 806 -8.84 20.37 -6.14
CA SER A 806 -8.38 19.31 -7.04
C SER A 806 -8.30 19.74 -8.52
N HIS A 807 -7.72 18.89 -9.35
CA HIS A 807 -7.73 19.03 -10.80
C HIS A 807 -9.14 19.07 -11.41
N ARG A 808 -10.16 18.62 -10.68
CA ARG A 808 -11.56 18.54 -11.13
C ARG A 808 -12.25 19.90 -11.13
N PHE A 809 -11.87 20.81 -10.23
CA PHE A 809 -12.59 22.08 -10.03
C PHE A 809 -11.70 23.32 -9.97
N TYR A 810 -10.41 23.18 -9.63
CA TYR A 810 -9.50 24.33 -9.50
C TYR A 810 -9.42 25.15 -10.78
N THR A 811 -9.54 26.46 -10.65
CA THR A 811 -9.49 27.40 -11.79
C THR A 811 -8.20 28.19 -11.89
N GLY A 812 -7.29 28.06 -10.91
CA GLY A 812 -5.97 28.70 -10.95
C GLY A 812 -4.93 27.91 -11.74
N VAL A 813 -3.67 28.35 -11.66
CA VAL A 813 -2.54 27.73 -12.36
C VAL A 813 -1.71 26.93 -11.36
N PRO A 814 -1.59 25.60 -11.52
CA PRO A 814 -0.80 24.78 -10.61
C PRO A 814 0.70 24.95 -10.88
N VAL A 815 1.51 24.76 -9.82
CA VAL A 815 2.97 24.62 -9.91
C VAL A 815 3.31 23.36 -10.70
N PHE A 816 2.63 22.25 -10.43
CA PHE A 816 2.62 21.04 -11.26
C PHE A 816 1.20 20.49 -11.28
N ALA A 817 0.67 20.20 -12.47
CA ALA A 817 -0.68 19.68 -12.62
C ALA A 817 -0.77 18.20 -12.23
N PHE A 818 -1.96 17.78 -11.82
CA PHE A 818 -2.30 16.37 -11.69
C PHE A 818 -1.99 15.60 -12.99
N GLY A 819 -1.38 14.43 -12.83
CA GLY A 819 -0.92 13.57 -13.93
C GLY A 819 0.43 13.95 -14.53
N GLU A 820 1.10 15.02 -14.07
CA GLU A 820 2.45 15.33 -14.53
C GLU A 820 3.49 14.30 -14.06
N GLY A 821 4.47 14.02 -14.91
CA GLY A 821 5.53 13.06 -14.67
C GLY A 821 6.26 12.70 -15.96
N LEU A 822 7.54 12.99 -16.03
CA LEU A 822 8.42 12.80 -17.18
C LEU A 822 9.08 11.43 -17.15
N SER A 823 9.69 11.06 -18.28
CA SER A 823 10.49 9.85 -18.44
C SER A 823 11.83 10.19 -19.10
N TYR A 824 12.82 9.32 -18.97
CA TYR A 824 14.07 9.38 -19.75
C TYR A 824 13.90 8.91 -21.20
N THR A 825 12.70 8.49 -21.60
CA THR A 825 12.33 8.22 -22.99
C THR A 825 11.10 9.04 -23.38
N SER A 826 10.78 9.08 -24.66
CA SER A 826 9.60 9.74 -25.19
C SER A 826 8.53 8.72 -25.58
N PHE A 827 7.26 9.11 -25.40
CA PHE A 827 6.12 8.30 -25.81
C PHE A 827 5.22 9.10 -26.75
N ALA A 828 4.76 8.45 -27.82
CA ALA A 828 3.68 8.94 -28.64
C ALA A 828 2.37 8.27 -28.19
N VAL A 829 1.38 9.09 -27.89
CA VAL A 829 0.03 8.68 -27.51
C VAL A 829 -0.94 9.48 -28.37
N PRO A 830 -1.47 8.92 -29.47
CA PRO A 830 -2.48 9.58 -30.29
C PRO A 830 -3.80 9.76 -29.49
N PRO A 831 -4.74 10.58 -30.00
CA PRO A 831 -6.07 10.69 -29.41
C PRO A 831 -6.71 9.31 -29.17
N PRO A 832 -7.45 9.14 -28.06
CA PRO A 832 -8.10 7.87 -27.76
C PRO A 832 -9.17 7.53 -28.81
N GLU A 833 -9.21 6.27 -29.25
CA GLU A 833 -10.27 5.78 -30.13
C GLU A 833 -11.50 5.43 -29.28
N VAL A 834 -12.57 6.21 -29.40
CA VAL A 834 -13.76 6.07 -28.56
C VAL A 834 -14.87 5.36 -29.33
N ALA A 835 -15.18 4.13 -28.94
CA ALA A 835 -16.30 3.34 -29.44
C ALA A 835 -17.49 3.46 -28.46
N LEU A 836 -18.23 4.57 -28.56
CA LEU A 836 -19.42 4.87 -27.75
C LEU A 836 -20.56 5.34 -28.65
N SER A 837 -21.71 4.66 -28.62
CA SER A 837 -22.84 5.00 -29.50
C SER A 837 -23.66 6.19 -28.96
N PRO A 838 -24.27 7.05 -29.81
CA PRO A 838 -25.06 8.19 -29.37
C PRO A 838 -26.27 7.86 -28.47
N GLY A 839 -26.81 6.63 -28.60
CA GLY A 839 -27.92 6.08 -27.81
C GLY A 839 -27.49 5.03 -26.79
N ALA A 840 -26.20 4.98 -26.42
CA ALA A 840 -25.69 3.95 -25.52
C ALA A 840 -26.36 3.99 -24.13
N LEU A 841 -26.73 5.19 -23.67
CA LEU A 841 -27.45 5.39 -22.41
C LEU A 841 -28.91 4.92 -22.48
N ASP A 842 -29.59 5.06 -23.63
CA ASP A 842 -30.93 4.49 -23.84
C ASP A 842 -30.91 2.96 -23.85
N THR A 843 -29.87 2.38 -24.47
CA THR A 843 -29.67 0.93 -24.52
C THR A 843 -29.53 0.38 -23.09
N ALA A 844 -28.63 0.96 -22.29
CA ALA A 844 -28.45 0.58 -20.88
C ALA A 844 -29.75 0.70 -20.05
N ARG A 845 -30.55 1.74 -20.31
CA ARG A 845 -31.87 1.91 -19.67
C ARG A 845 -32.85 0.81 -20.08
N SER A 846 -32.91 0.46 -21.36
CA SER A 846 -33.85 -0.52 -21.90
C SER A 846 -33.57 -1.95 -21.43
N GLU A 847 -32.32 -2.26 -21.11
CA GLU A 847 -31.88 -3.56 -20.61
C GLU A 847 -32.14 -3.75 -19.10
N GLY A 848 -32.77 -2.77 -18.44
CA GLY A 848 -33.06 -2.84 -17.02
C GLY A 848 -31.80 -2.87 -16.15
N ALA A 849 -30.65 -2.44 -16.68
CA ALA A 849 -29.45 -2.29 -15.90
C ALA A 849 -29.73 -1.25 -14.82
N ALA A 850 -29.88 -1.70 -13.56
CA ALA A 850 -29.87 -0.80 -12.43
C ALA A 850 -28.56 -0.01 -12.53
N VAL A 851 -28.62 1.30 -12.75
CA VAL A 851 -27.42 2.12 -12.76
C VAL A 851 -27.14 2.50 -11.31
N THR A 852 -26.81 1.52 -10.47
CA THR A 852 -26.18 1.84 -9.20
C THR A 852 -24.69 2.07 -9.46
N ARG A 853 -24.00 2.80 -8.58
CA ARG A 853 -22.57 3.10 -8.80
C ARG A 853 -21.70 1.83 -8.78
N GLY A 854 -22.14 0.75 -8.11
CA GLY A 854 -21.46 -0.56 -8.11
C GLY A 854 -21.70 -1.48 -9.28
N ARG A 855 -22.91 -1.42 -9.85
CA ARG A 855 -23.30 -2.21 -11.01
C ARG A 855 -23.72 -1.25 -12.11
N SER A 856 -22.79 -0.91 -12.99
CA SER A 856 -23.06 -0.01 -14.10
C SER A 856 -22.80 -0.74 -15.41
N ALA A 857 -23.77 -0.70 -16.33
CA ALA A 857 -23.63 -1.30 -17.64
C ALA A 857 -22.46 -0.68 -18.40
N VAL A 858 -21.69 -1.53 -19.09
CA VAL A 858 -20.69 -1.09 -20.06
C VAL A 858 -21.44 -0.59 -21.29
N VAL A 859 -21.23 0.67 -21.63
CA VAL A 859 -21.91 1.38 -22.73
C VAL A 859 -21.00 1.65 -23.92
N GLY A 860 -19.69 1.43 -23.76
CA GLY A 860 -18.71 1.58 -24.83
C GLY A 860 -17.32 1.17 -24.39
N HIS A 861 -16.36 1.33 -25.30
CA HIS A 861 -14.95 1.08 -25.04
C HIS A 861 -14.08 2.22 -25.56
N ILE A 862 -12.92 2.40 -24.95
CA ILE A 862 -11.90 3.35 -25.39
C ILE A 862 -10.58 2.61 -25.58
N GLU A 863 -9.97 2.76 -26.74
CA GLU A 863 -8.64 2.21 -27.02
C GLU A 863 -7.58 3.31 -27.02
N VAL A 864 -6.47 3.04 -26.34
CA VAL A 864 -5.33 3.95 -26.21
C VAL A 864 -4.08 3.22 -26.63
N ARG A 865 -3.50 3.61 -27.77
CA ARG A 865 -2.21 3.13 -28.21
C ARG A 865 -1.09 3.96 -27.59
N VAL A 866 -0.09 3.31 -27.02
CA VAL A 866 1.13 3.96 -26.52
C VAL A 866 2.32 3.40 -27.30
N THR A 867 3.18 4.27 -27.80
CA THR A 867 4.41 3.88 -28.50
C THR A 867 5.61 4.54 -27.85
N ASN A 868 6.63 3.77 -27.49
CA ASN A 868 7.90 4.33 -27.04
C ASN A 868 8.70 4.79 -28.27
N THR A 869 8.80 6.10 -28.46
CA THR A 869 9.50 6.72 -29.60
C THR A 869 10.95 7.10 -29.29
N GLY A 870 11.37 6.95 -28.04
CA GLY A 870 12.74 7.28 -27.63
C GLY A 870 13.68 6.08 -27.71
N ALA A 871 14.89 6.27 -27.15
CA ALA A 871 15.98 5.31 -27.24
C ALA A 871 16.15 4.43 -25.99
N ARG A 872 15.33 4.63 -24.95
CA ARG A 872 15.44 3.89 -23.67
C ARG A 872 14.18 3.09 -23.42
N TYR A 873 14.35 1.94 -22.78
CA TYR A 873 13.23 1.25 -22.14
C TYR A 873 12.56 2.19 -21.12
N GLY A 874 11.24 2.17 -21.06
CA GLY A 874 10.49 3.00 -20.11
C GLY A 874 9.08 2.49 -19.90
N ALA A 875 8.52 2.81 -18.75
CA ALA A 875 7.11 2.62 -18.47
C ALA A 875 6.35 3.94 -18.59
N TYR A 876 5.07 3.87 -18.96
CA TYR A 876 4.19 5.00 -19.11
C TYR A 876 2.87 4.73 -18.38
N GLY A 877 2.54 5.58 -17.41
CA GLY A 877 1.21 5.65 -16.81
C GLY A 877 0.24 6.40 -17.72
N VAL A 878 -0.79 5.71 -18.20
CA VAL A 878 -1.92 6.26 -18.95
C VAL A 878 -2.97 6.73 -17.96
N LEU A 879 -3.29 8.02 -17.99
CA LEU A 879 -4.46 8.61 -17.32
C LEU A 879 -5.47 9.00 -18.40
N LEU A 880 -6.62 8.34 -18.43
CA LEU A 880 -7.71 8.61 -19.36
C LEU A 880 -8.73 9.51 -18.66
N PHE A 881 -8.92 10.71 -19.18
CA PHE A 881 -9.85 11.69 -18.64
C PHE A 881 -11.13 11.76 -19.46
N VAL A 882 -12.18 12.20 -18.78
CA VAL A 882 -13.48 12.55 -19.36
C VAL A 882 -13.92 13.93 -18.86
N ALA A 883 -14.51 14.73 -19.75
CA ALA A 883 -15.14 16.00 -19.40
C ALA A 883 -16.58 16.08 -19.92
N PRO A 884 -17.53 16.54 -19.08
CA PRO A 884 -18.92 16.70 -19.49
C PRO A 884 -19.10 17.93 -20.41
N PRO A 885 -20.28 18.07 -21.04
CA PRO A 885 -20.57 19.22 -21.90
C PRO A 885 -20.45 20.56 -21.17
N ALA A 886 -19.99 21.60 -21.87
CA ALA A 886 -19.71 22.91 -21.27
C ALA A 886 -20.88 23.55 -20.48
N PRO A 887 -22.14 23.49 -20.93
CA PRO A 887 -23.28 23.99 -20.15
C PRO A 887 -23.48 23.28 -18.81
N ILE A 888 -22.97 22.05 -18.69
CA ILE A 888 -23.07 21.23 -17.48
C ILE A 888 -21.97 21.61 -16.49
N MET A 889 -20.74 21.80 -16.98
CA MET A 889 -19.63 22.35 -16.19
C MET A 889 -19.99 23.70 -15.57
N ALA A 890 -20.64 24.58 -16.34
CA ALA A 890 -21.10 25.89 -15.86
C ALA A 890 -22.13 25.82 -14.71
N ARG A 891 -22.76 24.65 -14.49
CA ARG A 891 -23.70 24.39 -13.38
C ARG A 891 -23.07 23.59 -12.25
N GLY A 892 -21.74 23.55 -12.18
CA GLY A 892 -20.99 22.91 -11.11
C GLY A 892 -20.61 21.45 -11.38
N ALA A 893 -20.79 20.90 -12.58
CA ALA A 893 -20.16 19.61 -12.87
C ALA A 893 -18.62 19.76 -12.87
N PRO A 894 -17.87 18.69 -12.56
CA PRO A 894 -16.42 18.67 -12.70
C PRO A 894 -15.98 19.16 -14.08
N ARG A 895 -14.90 19.93 -14.13
CA ARG A 895 -14.27 20.36 -15.39
C ARG A 895 -13.73 19.15 -16.18
N GLN A 896 -13.35 18.14 -15.43
CA GLN A 896 -12.78 16.87 -15.88
C GLN A 896 -12.82 15.87 -14.72
N SER A 897 -12.68 14.58 -15.02
CA SER A 897 -12.47 13.52 -14.04
C SER A 897 -11.65 12.41 -14.68
N VAL A 898 -10.91 11.65 -13.87
CA VAL A 898 -10.28 10.41 -14.33
C VAL A 898 -11.38 9.38 -14.59
N LEU A 899 -11.49 8.93 -15.84
CA LEU A 899 -12.38 7.84 -16.23
C LEU A 899 -11.76 6.50 -15.82
N ASP A 900 -10.51 6.28 -16.23
CA ASP A 900 -9.72 5.10 -15.88
C ASP A 900 -8.21 5.39 -16.10
N PHE A 901 -7.35 4.45 -15.71
CA PHE A 901 -5.91 4.53 -15.89
C PHE A 901 -5.29 3.15 -16.09
N GLY A 902 -4.06 3.12 -16.61
CA GLY A 902 -3.30 1.89 -16.78
C GLY A 902 -1.81 2.15 -16.90
N LYS A 903 -1.00 1.10 -16.98
CA LYS A 903 0.44 1.22 -17.14
C LYS A 903 0.94 0.25 -18.20
N VAL A 904 1.82 0.75 -19.06
CA VAL A 904 2.54 -0.07 -20.06
C VAL A 904 4.04 0.07 -19.86
N ALA A 905 4.79 -0.96 -20.21
CA ALA A 905 6.25 -0.93 -20.17
C ALA A 905 6.81 -1.38 -21.51
N LEU A 906 7.56 -0.50 -22.17
CA LEU A 906 7.84 -0.60 -23.59
C LEU A 906 9.34 -0.46 -23.88
N ALA A 907 9.85 -1.37 -24.70
CA ALA A 907 11.16 -1.21 -25.33
C ALA A 907 11.12 -0.10 -26.41
N PRO A 908 12.27 0.49 -26.78
CA PRO A 908 12.36 1.45 -27.87
C PRO A 908 11.68 0.95 -29.16
N GLY A 909 10.85 1.78 -29.78
CA GLY A 909 10.15 1.48 -31.03
C GLY A 909 8.93 0.56 -30.90
N THR A 910 8.62 0.05 -29.72
CA THR A 910 7.47 -0.85 -29.51
C THR A 910 6.19 -0.09 -29.14
N SER A 911 5.04 -0.66 -29.49
CA SER A 911 3.70 -0.15 -29.14
C SER A 911 2.91 -1.18 -28.34
N GLN A 912 2.00 -0.70 -27.49
CA GLN A 912 0.95 -1.50 -26.86
C GLN A 912 -0.36 -0.70 -26.87
N THR A 913 -1.49 -1.37 -27.07
CA THR A 913 -2.83 -0.77 -26.97
C THR A 913 -3.49 -1.23 -25.68
N LEU A 914 -3.97 -0.28 -24.88
CA LEU A 914 -4.84 -0.53 -23.73
C LEU A 914 -6.29 -0.33 -24.15
N ARG A 915 -7.18 -1.18 -23.63
CA ARG A 915 -8.63 -1.05 -23.82
C ARG A 915 -9.30 -0.79 -22.47
N PHE A 916 -10.09 0.27 -22.42
CA PHE A 916 -10.85 0.70 -21.27
C PHE A 916 -12.34 0.50 -21.51
N GLU A 917 -13.08 0.15 -20.46
CA GLU A 917 -14.54 0.11 -20.50
C GLU A 917 -15.11 1.47 -20.12
N VAL A 918 -16.09 1.94 -20.87
CA VAL A 918 -16.90 3.10 -20.48
C VAL A 918 -18.17 2.58 -19.87
N LYS A 919 -18.40 2.85 -18.59
CA LYS A 919 -19.62 2.49 -17.88
C LYS A 919 -20.57 3.67 -17.88
N ALA A 920 -21.87 3.41 -17.83
CA ALA A 920 -22.89 4.47 -17.82
C ALA A 920 -22.63 5.51 -16.71
N LYS A 921 -22.14 5.06 -15.54
CA LYS A 921 -21.80 5.93 -14.40
C LYS A 921 -20.66 6.91 -14.69
N ASP A 922 -19.73 6.58 -15.58
CA ASP A 922 -18.58 7.43 -15.94
C ASP A 922 -19.04 8.65 -16.73
N LEU A 923 -20.25 8.58 -17.30
CA LEU A 923 -20.92 9.64 -18.05
C LEU A 923 -21.98 10.36 -17.20
N THR A 924 -21.81 10.38 -15.88
CA THR A 924 -22.72 11.07 -14.95
C THR A 924 -21.97 11.98 -13.97
N HIS A 925 -22.70 12.94 -13.40
CA HIS A 925 -22.24 13.78 -12.29
C HIS A 925 -23.37 13.95 -11.26
N ALA A 926 -23.05 14.26 -10.02
CA ALA A 926 -24.07 14.59 -9.02
C ALA A 926 -24.70 15.96 -9.29
N ASP A 927 -26.03 16.07 -9.19
CA ASP A 927 -26.77 17.34 -9.12
C ASP A 927 -26.69 17.93 -7.70
N PRO A 928 -27.16 19.17 -7.45
CA PRO A 928 -27.11 19.78 -6.11
C PRO A 928 -27.79 18.99 -4.98
N ARG A 929 -28.66 18.03 -5.31
CA ARG A 929 -29.33 17.14 -4.35
C ARG A 929 -28.59 15.81 -4.16
N GLY A 930 -27.43 15.63 -4.80
CA GLY A 930 -26.68 14.38 -4.79
C GLY A 930 -27.16 13.33 -5.80
N THR A 931 -28.21 13.61 -6.59
CA THR A 931 -28.69 12.65 -7.59
C THR A 931 -27.74 12.62 -8.78
N ARG A 932 -27.26 11.44 -9.19
CA ARG A 932 -26.42 11.35 -10.39
C ARG A 932 -27.23 11.49 -11.68
N VAL A 933 -26.75 12.33 -12.59
CA VAL A 933 -27.42 12.62 -13.86
C VAL A 933 -26.45 12.53 -15.03
N ALA A 934 -26.89 11.91 -16.13
CA ALA A 934 -26.17 11.80 -17.38
C ALA A 934 -26.70 12.87 -18.37
N PRO A 935 -25.97 13.97 -18.57
CA PRO A 935 -26.37 15.02 -19.50
C PRO A 935 -26.16 14.62 -20.97
N THR A 936 -27.03 15.12 -21.84
CA THR A 936 -26.79 15.15 -23.29
C THR A 936 -25.80 16.23 -23.66
N GLY A 937 -25.16 16.07 -24.81
CA GLY A 937 -24.21 17.03 -25.38
C GLY A 937 -22.88 16.40 -25.75
N GLU A 938 -21.90 17.26 -26.07
CA GLU A 938 -20.56 16.84 -26.44
C GLU A 938 -19.71 16.52 -25.21
N TRP A 939 -19.31 15.26 -25.10
CA TRP A 939 -18.34 14.76 -24.13
C TRP A 939 -16.95 14.72 -24.75
N ARG A 940 -15.93 14.99 -23.93
CA ARG A 940 -14.52 15.03 -24.37
C ARG A 940 -13.68 13.99 -23.63
N PHE A 941 -12.81 13.31 -24.35
CA PHE A 941 -11.91 12.27 -23.84
C PHE A 941 -10.48 12.54 -24.30
N TRP A 942 -9.49 12.37 -23.41
CA TRP A 942 -8.07 12.49 -23.75
C TRP A 942 -7.19 11.72 -22.78
N VAL A 943 -5.94 11.52 -23.19
CA VAL A 943 -4.89 10.91 -22.36
C VAL A 943 -3.78 11.92 -22.12
N GLY A 944 -3.24 11.97 -20.91
CA GLY A 944 -2.11 12.83 -20.58
C GLY A 944 -2.22 13.40 -19.18
N THR A 945 -2.15 14.73 -19.07
CA THR A 945 -2.30 15.45 -17.80
C THR A 945 -3.67 16.13 -17.71
N ALA A 946 -4.03 16.55 -16.49
CA ALA A 946 -5.20 17.40 -16.27
C ALA A 946 -5.10 18.76 -16.99
N ALA A 947 -3.89 19.25 -17.29
CA ALA A 947 -3.71 20.51 -18.02
C ALA A 947 -3.96 20.35 -19.54
N ASP A 948 -3.88 19.14 -20.09
CA ASP A 948 -4.05 18.89 -21.51
C ASP A 948 -5.52 19.00 -21.97
N GLY A 949 -6.48 18.78 -21.06
CA GLY A 949 -7.91 18.90 -21.36
C GLY A 949 -8.38 20.32 -21.72
N ALA A 950 -7.55 21.33 -21.44
CA ALA A 950 -7.77 22.72 -21.86
C ALA A 950 -7.31 23.01 -23.29
N LYS A 951 -6.52 22.12 -23.93
CA LYS A 951 -6.00 22.28 -25.29
C LYS A 951 -7.02 21.74 -26.30
N VAL A 952 -7.38 22.55 -27.30
CA VAL A 952 -8.68 22.39 -27.97
C VAL A 952 -8.72 21.36 -29.10
N ASP A 953 -7.65 21.04 -29.86
CA ASP A 953 -7.90 20.35 -31.15
C ASP A 953 -7.03 19.16 -31.59
N ALA A 954 -5.83 18.90 -31.06
CA ALA A 954 -5.00 17.81 -31.59
C ALA A 954 -5.08 16.47 -30.82
N ASN A 955 -5.43 16.50 -29.52
CA ASN A 955 -5.28 15.35 -28.61
C ASN A 955 -6.59 14.92 -27.91
N VAL A 956 -7.75 15.44 -28.35
CA VAL A 956 -9.05 15.23 -27.70
C VAL A 956 -10.01 14.57 -28.67
N THR A 957 -10.67 13.51 -28.23
CA THR A 957 -11.78 12.86 -28.95
C THR A 957 -13.11 13.38 -28.41
N ARG A 958 -14.01 13.80 -29.31
CA ARG A 958 -15.34 14.35 -28.99
C ARG A 958 -16.43 13.34 -29.34
N VAL A 959 -17.37 13.11 -28.43
CA VAL A 959 -18.54 12.23 -28.67
C VAL A 959 -19.82 12.97 -28.31
N LEU A 960 -20.77 13.01 -29.24
CA LEU A 960 -22.09 13.59 -29.01
C LEU A 960 -23.05 12.53 -28.46
N LEU A 961 -23.55 12.73 -27.25
CA LEU A 961 -24.62 11.91 -26.66
C LEU A 961 -25.96 12.62 -26.83
N THR A 962 -26.94 11.93 -27.42
CA THR A 962 -28.25 12.49 -27.77
C THR A 962 -29.37 12.08 -26.82
N SER A 963 -29.12 11.13 -25.92
CA SER A 963 -30.07 10.62 -24.92
C SER A 963 -29.61 10.93 -23.49
N ALA A 964 -30.50 11.47 -22.65
CA ALA A 964 -30.22 11.70 -21.23
C ALA A 964 -30.61 10.47 -20.40
N LEU A 965 -29.83 10.16 -19.36
CA LEU A 965 -30.16 9.14 -18.37
C LEU A 965 -30.16 9.77 -16.98
N ARG A 966 -31.25 9.60 -16.24
CA ARG A 966 -31.28 9.95 -14.82
C ARG A 966 -30.97 8.70 -14.02
N VAL A 967 -29.95 8.79 -13.17
CA VAL A 967 -29.56 7.72 -12.27
C VAL A 967 -30.08 8.08 -10.89
N GLU A 968 -31.22 7.51 -10.53
CA GLU A 968 -31.64 7.53 -9.14
C GLU A 968 -30.78 6.52 -8.38
N VAL A 969 -29.82 7.02 -7.62
CA VAL A 969 -29.22 6.24 -6.53
C VAL A 969 -30.34 6.13 -5.50
N GLN A 970 -31.16 5.09 -5.61
CA GLN A 970 -32.20 4.84 -4.62
C GLN A 970 -31.51 4.31 -3.34
N PRO A 971 -31.83 4.88 -2.17
CA PRO A 971 -31.36 4.37 -0.88
C PRO A 971 -31.90 2.97 -0.58
#